data_AF-A0A9P4J873-F1
#
_entry.id   AF-A0A9P4J873-F1
#
_cell.length_a   1.000
_cell.length_b   1.000
_cell.length_c   1.000
_cell.angle_alpha   90.00
_cell.angle_beta   90.00
_cell.angle_gamma   90.00
#
_symmetry.space_group_name_H-M   'P 1'
#
loop_
_entity.id
_entity.type
_entity.pdbx_description
1 polymer ?
#
loop_
_entity_poly.entity_id
_entity_poly.type
_entity_poly.pdbx_seq_one_letter_code
_entity_poly.pdbx_strand_id
1 'polypeptide(L)'
;MSSHLRLGLPQLCLINSHKTLLDSSLDWQKLTSRGCLHSAFLAERNSETATSSRLVEFAKHLVHDIQDNVLPPSSAAHARLLSFFRETHNLEQGSRFWLWLARQGNEYLSSNVYAAAIELYTDMGKPLPFLEELYASGLKKTSNPFMEYHASPNAKLSTAMSDKIPYGLLNSIARARLIRNDVQSAYMSLDTRLRLDPLGLSTRDFTRFIDSRPISEAYPLYLMACTYHMNGNLTSLATPILAALKSVAARSRYFYTIAPRASIIVLYASACAGAQLRARHLSEVIGSVVRILADPSYDRLSPSRQTLIADTTAHTITMLRSYFHNMSVEPNEACLNTIIHAFGVSARRLADVEACVALIRRLRSQHPRSPTTQLNDVTCRTLLKVSRATSDPSLLYSAWANLVENKASCDPPTKLNAGDVFLYADAALSCSIDITAIREELLRHSSSHDAVEHVISSVTEARAKRDALDRDHSQQPDNVGDDMLASALQLQDDVAVLTARVASGEATPASLRQVPWMTLRSRDLKNASDEGTMREGVQPEAMRALFEIVVNDGANGEESEKNELRYNSWCVINELLAEAEWNESLPRSKDSLPEQLQQSMSVGLSDVFPLIGQTDDNKLSTRKLPGMAGDHQLSVEDVKRLRGLE
;
A
#
# COMPACT_ATOMS: atom_id res chain seq x y z
N MET A 1 4.10 41.59 -25.21
CA MET A 1 5.09 41.05 -26.17
C MET A 1 6.15 40.27 -25.39
N SER A 2 6.53 39.10 -25.91
CA SER A 2 7.52 38.13 -25.40
C SER A 2 7.21 37.37 -24.10
N SER A 3 6.22 36.49 -24.17
CA SER A 3 6.12 35.28 -23.34
C SER A 3 6.83 34.11 -24.06
N HIS A 4 8.13 33.95 -23.84
CA HIS A 4 8.84 32.73 -24.23
C HIS A 4 8.46 31.60 -23.25
N LEU A 5 7.63 30.68 -23.74
CA LEU A 5 7.43 29.35 -23.17
C LEU A 5 8.79 28.66 -23.03
N ARG A 6 9.25 28.48 -21.78
CA ARG A 6 10.36 27.58 -21.47
C ARG A 6 9.84 26.15 -21.62
N LEU A 7 9.98 25.59 -22.82
CA LEU A 7 9.90 24.14 -23.01
C LEU A 7 11.06 23.51 -22.23
N GLY A 8 10.76 22.52 -21.41
CA GLY A 8 11.78 21.78 -20.65
C GLY A 8 12.76 21.07 -21.60
N LEU A 9 14.02 20.99 -21.19
CA LEU A 9 15.12 20.30 -21.90
C LEU A 9 14.76 18.93 -22.55
N PRO A 10 13.87 18.07 -21.99
CA PRO A 10 13.48 16.81 -22.64
C PRO A 10 12.73 16.97 -23.97
N GLN A 11 11.89 18.01 -24.10
CA GLN A 11 11.07 18.24 -25.30
C GLN A 11 11.88 18.82 -26.47
N LEU A 12 12.92 19.61 -26.17
CA LEU A 12 13.86 20.12 -27.17
C LEU A 12 14.75 19.02 -27.77
N CYS A 13 15.05 17.95 -27.00
CA CYS A 13 15.77 16.79 -27.51
C CYS A 13 14.96 15.93 -28.48
N LEU A 14 13.62 15.84 -28.35
CA LEU A 14 12.79 14.95 -29.17
C LEU A 14 12.43 15.50 -30.56
N ILE A 15 12.33 16.83 -30.71
CA ILE A 15 11.90 17.46 -31.97
C ILE A 15 13.09 17.73 -32.92
N ASN A 16 14.27 18.05 -32.38
CA ASN A 16 15.47 18.31 -33.20
C ASN A 16 16.29 17.04 -33.53
N SER A 17 15.93 15.87 -32.98
CA SER A 17 16.71 14.64 -33.14
C SER A 17 16.35 13.79 -34.35
N HIS A 18 15.15 13.91 -34.93
CA HIS A 18 14.74 13.03 -36.04
C HIS A 18 15.60 13.18 -37.30
N LYS A 19 16.17 14.37 -37.53
CA LYS A 19 17.06 14.65 -38.68
C LYS A 19 18.53 14.33 -38.40
N THR A 20 18.95 14.37 -37.13
CA THR A 20 20.32 14.05 -36.69
C THR A 20 20.51 12.57 -36.33
N LEU A 21 19.41 11.83 -36.08
CA LEU A 21 19.40 10.39 -35.80
C LEU A 21 19.80 9.53 -37.00
N LEU A 22 19.56 10.00 -38.22
CA LEU A 22 19.94 9.28 -39.45
C LEU A 22 21.44 9.36 -39.74
N ASP A 23 22.16 10.33 -39.18
CA ASP A 23 23.58 10.57 -39.46
C ASP A 23 24.56 9.92 -38.46
N SER A 24 24.07 9.31 -37.36
CA SER A 24 24.97 8.62 -36.42
C SER A 24 24.31 7.40 -35.74
N SER A 25 24.84 6.20 -36.01
CA SER A 25 24.38 4.94 -35.40
C SER A 25 24.51 4.88 -33.87
N LEU A 26 25.22 5.84 -33.27
CA LEU A 26 25.52 5.92 -31.84
C LEU A 26 24.44 6.65 -30.99
N ASP A 27 23.55 7.46 -31.59
CA ASP A 27 22.68 8.37 -30.81
C ASP A 27 21.28 7.81 -30.52
N TRP A 28 20.70 6.96 -31.37
CA TRP A 28 19.39 6.38 -31.08
C TRP A 28 19.43 5.35 -29.93
N GLN A 29 20.54 4.62 -29.81
CA GLN A 29 20.82 3.77 -28.65
C GLN A 29 20.88 4.62 -27.39
N LYS A 30 21.34 5.88 -27.41
CA LYS A 30 21.30 6.78 -26.24
C LYS A 30 19.89 7.29 -25.94
N LEU A 31 19.08 7.61 -26.96
CA LEU A 31 17.69 8.04 -26.81
C LEU A 31 16.80 6.97 -26.18
N THR A 32 17.03 5.70 -26.54
CA THR A 32 16.33 4.55 -25.95
C THR A 32 17.03 4.05 -24.67
N SER A 33 18.37 4.04 -24.58
CA SER A 33 19.13 3.58 -23.41
C SER A 33 19.07 4.50 -22.19
N ARG A 34 18.95 5.81 -22.39
CA ARG A 34 18.76 6.77 -21.29
C ARG A 34 17.30 6.97 -20.88
N GLY A 35 16.38 6.19 -21.43
CA GLY A 35 14.98 6.21 -21.02
C GLY A 35 14.28 7.54 -21.31
N CYS A 36 14.75 8.36 -22.26
CA CYS A 36 14.20 9.69 -22.54
C CYS A 36 12.72 9.65 -22.91
N LEU A 37 12.28 8.61 -23.63
CA LEU A 37 10.88 8.44 -24.04
C LEU A 37 9.99 8.03 -22.85
N HIS A 38 10.48 7.09 -22.03
CA HIS A 38 9.79 6.64 -20.82
C HIS A 38 9.81 7.71 -19.71
N SER A 39 10.90 8.48 -19.57
CA SER A 39 11.02 9.59 -18.62
C SER A 39 10.22 10.81 -19.07
N ALA A 40 10.14 11.10 -20.38
CA ALA A 40 9.22 12.09 -20.92
C ALA A 40 7.76 11.70 -20.64
N PHE A 41 7.40 10.44 -20.86
CA PHE A 41 6.07 9.93 -20.52
C PHE A 41 5.78 10.00 -19.01
N LEU A 42 6.72 9.59 -18.14
CA LEU A 42 6.54 9.68 -16.69
C LEU A 42 6.45 11.14 -16.19
N ALA A 43 7.17 12.07 -16.82
CA ALA A 43 7.04 13.50 -16.54
C ALA A 43 5.67 14.04 -17.00
N GLU A 44 5.14 13.53 -18.11
CA GLU A 44 3.82 13.90 -18.65
C GLU A 44 2.66 13.25 -17.91
N ARG A 45 2.80 12.04 -17.35
CA ARG A 45 1.74 11.42 -16.53
C ARG A 45 1.33 12.28 -15.33
N ASN A 46 2.23 13.16 -14.88
CA ASN A 46 1.98 14.12 -13.81
C ASN A 46 1.45 15.49 -14.32
N SER A 47 1.20 15.64 -15.62
CA SER A 47 0.79 16.86 -16.33
C SER A 47 -0.42 16.57 -17.24
N GLU A 48 -1.59 17.13 -16.94
CA GLU A 48 -2.88 16.84 -17.60
C GLU A 48 -3.01 17.36 -19.06
N THR A 49 -2.10 17.04 -19.98
CA THR A 49 -2.13 17.58 -21.36
C THR A 49 -2.00 16.56 -22.50
N ALA A 50 -2.56 16.94 -23.66
CA ALA A 50 -2.76 16.19 -24.92
C ALA A 50 -1.47 15.73 -25.66
N THR A 51 -0.36 15.55 -24.96
CA THR A 51 0.97 15.25 -25.53
C THR A 51 1.21 13.75 -25.74
N SER A 52 0.47 12.89 -25.04
CA SER A 52 0.56 11.42 -25.12
C SER A 52 0.40 10.85 -26.54
N SER A 53 -0.47 11.44 -27.37
CA SER A 53 -0.69 10.98 -28.76
C SER A 53 0.54 11.15 -29.65
N ARG A 54 1.32 12.21 -29.45
CA ARG A 54 2.55 12.47 -30.24
C ARG A 54 3.67 11.51 -29.89
N LEU A 55 3.80 11.15 -28.61
CA LEU A 55 4.79 10.16 -28.16
C LEU A 55 4.46 8.76 -28.71
N VAL A 56 3.18 8.39 -28.74
CA VAL A 56 2.73 7.14 -29.36
C VAL A 56 3.04 7.12 -30.85
N GLU A 57 2.77 8.22 -31.56
CA GLU A 57 3.05 8.30 -32.99
C GLU A 57 4.56 8.25 -33.29
N PHE A 58 5.39 8.89 -32.47
CA PHE A 58 6.84 8.77 -32.56
C PHE A 58 7.32 7.32 -32.30
N ALA A 59 6.75 6.63 -31.32
CA ALA A 59 7.08 5.23 -31.06
C ALA A 59 6.71 4.31 -32.23
N LYS A 60 5.62 4.57 -32.95
CA LYS A 60 5.27 3.84 -34.17
C LYS A 60 6.29 4.06 -35.29
N HIS A 61 6.74 5.30 -35.50
CA HIS A 61 7.78 5.60 -36.48
C HIS A 61 9.07 4.84 -36.14
N LEU A 62 9.48 4.83 -34.87
CA LEU A 62 10.63 4.03 -34.43
C LEU A 62 10.47 2.54 -34.72
N VAL A 63 9.26 1.98 -34.53
CA VAL A 63 9.00 0.57 -34.89
C VAL A 63 9.17 0.35 -36.38
N HIS A 64 8.66 1.25 -37.23
CA HIS A 64 8.82 1.17 -38.67
C HIS A 64 10.30 1.23 -39.09
N ASP A 65 11.06 2.17 -38.51
CA ASP A 65 12.50 2.31 -38.79
C ASP A 65 13.30 1.06 -38.36
N ILE A 66 12.90 0.40 -37.27
CA ILE A 66 13.48 -0.89 -36.85
C ILE A 66 13.10 -2.00 -37.83
N GLN A 67 11.84 -2.05 -38.26
CA GLN A 67 11.32 -3.08 -39.18
C GLN A 67 11.97 -3.01 -40.56
N ASP A 68 12.27 -1.80 -41.03
CA ASP A 68 12.93 -1.53 -42.30
C ASP A 68 14.46 -1.66 -42.22
N ASN A 69 15.01 -2.02 -41.06
CA ASN A 69 16.45 -2.06 -40.78
C ASN A 69 17.17 -0.71 -41.00
N VAL A 70 16.45 0.41 -40.89
CA VAL A 70 17.04 1.76 -40.87
C VAL A 70 17.83 1.95 -39.57
N LEU A 71 17.32 1.40 -38.46
CA LEU A 71 17.99 1.36 -37.17
C LEU A 71 18.61 -0.01 -36.91
N PRO A 72 19.83 -0.08 -36.33
CA PRO A 72 20.43 -1.36 -35.97
C PRO A 72 19.63 -2.06 -34.86
N PRO A 73 19.72 -3.40 -34.73
CA PRO A 73 19.02 -4.13 -33.67
C PRO A 73 19.51 -3.72 -32.28
N SER A 74 18.58 -3.48 -31.34
CA SER A 74 18.89 -3.33 -29.92
C SER A 74 17.81 -3.92 -29.05
N SER A 75 18.07 -5.10 -28.46
CA SER A 75 17.13 -5.78 -27.56
C SER A 75 16.73 -4.91 -26.36
N ALA A 76 17.62 -4.05 -25.85
CA ALA A 76 17.30 -3.11 -24.79
C ALA A 76 16.31 -2.01 -25.23
N ALA A 77 16.40 -1.56 -26.48
CA ALA A 77 15.43 -0.61 -27.05
C ALA A 77 14.08 -1.29 -27.30
N HIS A 78 14.09 -2.51 -27.84
CA HIS A 78 12.88 -3.28 -28.11
C HIS A 78 12.07 -3.54 -26.83
N ALA A 79 12.72 -3.96 -25.74
CA ALA A 79 12.07 -4.18 -24.45
C ALA A 79 11.38 -2.90 -23.92
N ARG A 80 12.05 -1.74 -24.07
CA ARG A 80 11.49 -0.45 -23.67
C ARG A 80 10.32 0.00 -24.53
N LEU A 81 10.39 -0.19 -25.85
CA LEU A 81 9.26 0.11 -26.75
C LEU A 81 8.04 -0.75 -26.41
N LEU A 82 8.22 -2.04 -26.14
CA LEU A 82 7.15 -2.91 -25.65
C LEU A 82 6.55 -2.42 -24.33
N SER A 83 7.41 -2.00 -23.39
CA SER A 83 6.98 -1.48 -22.09
C SER A 83 6.21 -0.15 -22.23
N PHE A 84 6.63 0.70 -23.18
CA PHE A 84 5.95 1.95 -23.51
C PHE A 84 4.57 1.71 -24.14
N PHE A 85 4.44 0.78 -25.08
CA PHE A 85 3.13 0.42 -25.63
C PHE A 85 2.18 -0.14 -24.57
N ARG A 86 2.70 -0.91 -23.62
CA ARG A 86 1.94 -1.37 -22.46
C ARG A 86 1.46 -0.20 -21.59
N GLU A 87 2.36 0.70 -21.21
CA GLU A 87 2.04 1.83 -20.31
C GLU A 87 1.12 2.88 -20.93
N THR A 88 1.15 3.02 -22.26
CA THR A 88 0.22 3.88 -23.00
C THR A 88 -1.08 3.17 -23.40
N HIS A 89 -1.28 1.92 -22.95
CA HIS A 89 -2.43 1.06 -23.29
C HIS A 89 -2.61 0.80 -24.81
N ASN A 90 -1.57 0.98 -25.62
CA ASN A 90 -1.55 0.63 -27.05
C ASN A 90 -1.17 -0.84 -27.25
N LEU A 91 -1.91 -1.74 -26.62
CA LEU A 91 -1.53 -3.15 -26.47
C LEU A 91 -1.42 -3.91 -27.79
N GLU A 92 -2.31 -3.61 -28.74
CA GLU A 92 -2.32 -4.26 -30.06
C GLU A 92 -1.07 -3.92 -30.88
N GLN A 93 -0.61 -2.66 -30.84
CA GLN A 93 0.63 -2.25 -31.52
C GLN A 93 1.84 -2.95 -30.90
N GLY A 94 1.89 -3.01 -29.57
CA GLY A 94 2.90 -3.80 -28.86
C GLY A 94 2.89 -5.28 -29.26
N SER A 95 1.71 -5.88 -29.43
CA SER A 95 1.57 -7.28 -29.80
C SER A 95 2.06 -7.54 -31.23
N ARG A 96 1.70 -6.68 -32.20
CA ARG A 96 2.21 -6.74 -33.57
C ARG A 96 3.72 -6.60 -33.61
N PHE A 97 4.27 -5.66 -32.85
CA PHE A 97 5.72 -5.47 -32.76
C PHE A 97 6.42 -6.68 -32.16
N TRP A 98 5.89 -7.27 -31.08
CA TRP A 98 6.40 -8.52 -30.53
C TRP A 98 6.38 -9.67 -31.54
N LEU A 99 5.26 -9.87 -32.25
CA LEU A 99 5.14 -10.96 -33.24
C LEU A 99 6.16 -10.80 -34.37
N TRP A 100 6.46 -9.57 -34.76
CA TRP A 100 7.54 -9.28 -35.70
C TRP A 100 8.91 -9.63 -35.11
N LEU A 101 9.21 -9.16 -33.88
CA LEU A 101 10.47 -9.45 -33.17
C LEU A 101 10.72 -10.94 -32.98
N ALA A 102 9.69 -11.71 -32.63
CA ALA A 102 9.77 -13.14 -32.35
C ALA A 102 10.19 -13.98 -33.58
N ARG A 103 10.02 -13.43 -34.79
CA ARG A 103 10.42 -14.04 -36.07
C ARG A 103 11.84 -13.68 -36.49
N GLN A 104 12.48 -12.73 -35.81
CA GLN A 104 13.84 -12.28 -36.12
C GLN A 104 14.91 -13.14 -35.43
N GLY A 105 16.19 -12.85 -35.71
CA GLY A 105 17.34 -13.49 -35.08
C GLY A 105 17.55 -13.10 -33.60
N ASN A 106 18.54 -13.75 -32.98
CA ASN A 106 18.85 -13.57 -31.55
C ASN A 106 19.30 -12.14 -31.19
N GLU A 107 19.78 -11.36 -32.16
CA GLU A 107 20.19 -9.96 -32.00
C GLU A 107 19.02 -9.02 -31.64
N TYR A 108 17.77 -9.40 -31.96
CA TYR A 108 16.57 -8.64 -31.62
C TYR A 108 15.98 -9.02 -30.26
N LEU A 109 16.33 -10.20 -29.74
CA LEU A 109 15.69 -10.83 -28.60
C LEU A 109 16.63 -10.85 -27.39
N SER A 110 16.07 -10.63 -26.19
CA SER A 110 16.75 -10.85 -24.93
C SER A 110 15.74 -11.22 -23.86
N SER A 111 16.21 -11.69 -22.71
CA SER A 111 15.34 -12.02 -21.58
C SER A 111 14.42 -10.86 -21.18
N ASN A 112 14.92 -9.63 -21.28
CA ASN A 112 14.14 -8.41 -21.02
C ASN A 112 13.05 -8.14 -22.08
N VAL A 113 13.28 -8.53 -23.33
CA VAL A 113 12.26 -8.42 -24.39
C VAL A 113 11.14 -9.43 -24.14
N TYR A 114 11.48 -10.69 -23.79
CA TYR A 114 10.49 -11.69 -23.38
C TYR A 114 9.73 -11.25 -22.12
N ALA A 115 10.42 -10.69 -21.12
CA ALA A 115 9.81 -10.14 -19.92
C ALA A 115 8.76 -9.05 -20.26
N ALA A 116 9.13 -8.07 -21.10
CA ALA A 116 8.23 -7.02 -21.54
C ALA A 116 7.03 -7.58 -22.33
N ALA A 117 7.23 -8.60 -23.15
CA ALA A 117 6.16 -9.28 -23.88
C ALA A 117 5.20 -10.04 -22.96
N ILE A 118 5.70 -10.75 -21.94
CA ILE A 118 4.86 -11.37 -20.91
C ILE A 118 4.02 -10.32 -20.20
N GLU A 119 4.63 -9.20 -19.78
CA GLU A 119 3.89 -8.13 -19.10
C GLU A 119 2.81 -7.52 -20.01
N LEU A 120 3.11 -7.31 -21.30
CA LEU A 120 2.15 -6.84 -22.30
C LEU A 120 0.97 -7.82 -22.46
N TYR A 121 1.25 -9.11 -22.67
CA TYR A 121 0.20 -10.12 -22.87
C TYR A 121 -0.61 -10.43 -21.61
N THR A 122 -0.01 -10.22 -20.44
CA THR A 122 -0.73 -10.25 -19.16
C THR A 122 -1.82 -9.18 -19.15
N ASP A 123 -1.49 -7.96 -19.56
CA ASP A 123 -2.44 -6.82 -19.61
C ASP A 123 -3.49 -7.00 -20.70
N MET A 124 -3.14 -7.71 -21.78
CA MET A 124 -4.10 -8.09 -22.84
C MET A 124 -5.05 -9.22 -22.44
N GLY A 125 -4.98 -9.78 -21.24
CA GLY A 125 -5.91 -10.84 -20.85
C GLY A 125 -5.52 -12.25 -21.32
N LYS A 126 -4.31 -12.48 -21.85
CA LYS A 126 -3.92 -13.83 -22.32
C LYS A 126 -3.86 -14.86 -21.19
N PRO A 127 -4.26 -16.13 -21.46
CA PRO A 127 -4.34 -17.17 -20.43
C PRO A 127 -2.95 -17.56 -19.91
N LEU A 128 -2.87 -18.03 -18.67
CA LEU A 128 -1.60 -18.37 -18.02
C LEU A 128 -0.74 -19.40 -18.79
N PRO A 129 -1.29 -20.49 -19.37
CA PRO A 129 -0.48 -21.44 -20.15
C PRO A 129 0.30 -20.80 -21.30
N PHE A 130 -0.30 -19.81 -21.98
CA PHE A 130 0.38 -19.05 -23.04
C PHE A 130 1.55 -18.22 -22.49
N LEU A 131 1.39 -17.63 -21.30
CA LEU A 131 2.43 -16.84 -20.65
C LEU A 131 3.57 -17.73 -20.14
N GLU A 132 3.26 -18.93 -19.64
CA GLU A 132 4.24 -19.95 -19.24
C GLU A 132 5.05 -20.49 -20.44
N GLU A 133 4.40 -20.71 -21.58
CA GLU A 133 5.09 -21.09 -22.82
C GLU A 133 6.06 -19.99 -23.30
N LEU A 134 5.62 -18.74 -23.22
CA LEU A 134 6.47 -17.58 -23.54
C LEU A 134 7.65 -17.46 -22.57
N TYR A 135 7.42 -17.74 -21.28
CA TYR A 135 8.45 -17.80 -20.24
C TYR A 135 9.48 -18.90 -20.52
N ALA A 136 9.02 -20.14 -20.78
CA ALA A 136 9.89 -21.27 -21.11
C ALA A 136 10.69 -21.02 -22.40
N SER A 137 10.07 -20.41 -23.42
CA SER A 137 10.74 -19.99 -24.65
C SER A 137 11.83 -18.96 -24.38
N GLY A 138 11.55 -17.98 -23.51
CA GLY A 138 12.52 -16.98 -23.08
C GLY A 138 13.72 -17.63 -22.37
N LEU A 139 13.49 -18.55 -21.44
CA LEU A 139 14.56 -19.28 -20.77
C LEU A 139 15.42 -20.07 -21.76
N LYS A 140 14.81 -20.85 -22.65
CA LYS A 140 15.53 -21.69 -23.62
C LYS A 140 16.40 -20.89 -24.59
N LYS A 141 15.91 -19.74 -25.06
CA LYS A 141 16.60 -18.94 -26.09
C LYS A 141 17.60 -17.93 -25.53
N THR A 142 17.40 -17.46 -24.30
CA THR A 142 18.19 -16.35 -23.73
C THR A 142 19.09 -16.76 -22.59
N SER A 143 18.97 -17.99 -22.10
CA SER A 143 19.78 -18.49 -20.99
C SER A 143 20.33 -19.89 -21.26
N ASN A 144 21.32 -20.31 -20.48
CA ASN A 144 21.91 -21.66 -20.59
C ASN A 144 20.79 -22.71 -20.37
N PRO A 145 20.70 -23.81 -21.13
CA PRO A 145 19.67 -24.84 -20.99
C PRO A 145 19.49 -25.40 -19.57
N PHE A 146 20.49 -25.27 -18.69
CA PHE A 146 20.36 -25.62 -17.26
C PHE A 146 19.44 -24.68 -16.45
N MET A 147 19.15 -23.48 -16.94
CA MET A 147 18.36 -22.48 -16.21
C MET A 147 16.88 -22.84 -16.07
N GLU A 148 16.31 -23.63 -16.98
CA GLU A 148 14.93 -24.12 -16.87
C GLU A 148 14.76 -25.03 -15.66
N TYR A 149 15.78 -25.85 -15.35
CA TYR A 149 15.83 -26.66 -14.14
C TYR A 149 15.95 -25.81 -12.89
N HIS A 150 16.83 -24.80 -12.89
CA HIS A 150 17.12 -23.97 -11.73
C HIS A 150 16.06 -22.89 -11.43
N ALA A 151 15.31 -22.44 -12.42
CA ALA A 151 14.18 -21.52 -12.23
C ALA A 151 12.87 -22.23 -11.86
N SER A 152 12.87 -23.57 -11.78
CA SER A 152 11.70 -24.34 -11.34
C SER A 152 11.42 -24.13 -9.85
N PRO A 153 10.14 -24.12 -9.42
CA PRO A 153 9.74 -23.90 -8.03
C PRO A 153 10.51 -24.73 -6.97
N ASN A 154 10.95 -25.94 -7.35
CA ASN A 154 11.59 -26.91 -6.45
C ASN A 154 13.08 -27.13 -6.75
N ALA A 155 13.70 -26.28 -7.55
CA ALA A 155 15.09 -26.44 -7.90
C ALA A 155 16.00 -26.46 -6.67
N LYS A 156 16.99 -27.37 -6.67
CA LYS A 156 18.19 -27.20 -5.84
C LYS A 156 19.08 -26.15 -6.50
N LEU A 157 19.37 -25.08 -5.79
CA LEU A 157 20.04 -23.91 -6.33
C LEU A 157 21.45 -23.81 -5.77
N SER A 158 22.44 -23.74 -6.66
CA SER A 158 23.82 -23.40 -6.28
C SER A 158 24.00 -21.89 -6.25
N THR A 159 24.75 -21.38 -5.28
CA THR A 159 25.06 -19.94 -5.14
C THR A 159 25.84 -19.37 -6.33
N ALA A 160 26.59 -20.20 -7.05
CA ALA A 160 27.37 -19.80 -8.24
C ALA A 160 26.53 -19.45 -9.49
N MET A 161 25.20 -19.52 -9.39
CA MET A 161 24.28 -19.29 -10.52
C MET A 161 23.69 -17.88 -10.57
N SER A 162 23.89 -17.03 -9.55
CA SER A 162 23.26 -15.72 -9.39
C SER A 162 23.39 -14.80 -10.61
N ASP A 163 24.52 -14.84 -11.31
CA ASP A 163 24.84 -13.88 -12.37
C ASP A 163 24.22 -14.25 -13.73
N LYS A 164 23.61 -15.44 -13.85
CA LYS A 164 23.09 -15.99 -15.11
C LYS A 164 21.57 -15.95 -15.21
N ILE A 165 20.89 -15.40 -14.21
CA ILE A 165 19.44 -15.55 -14.04
C ILE A 165 18.71 -14.35 -14.61
N PRO A 166 17.75 -14.54 -15.53
CA PRO A 166 16.99 -13.44 -16.08
C PRO A 166 15.92 -12.96 -15.08
N TYR A 167 16.31 -12.18 -14.06
CA TYR A 167 15.40 -11.71 -13.01
C TYR A 167 14.19 -10.93 -13.54
N GLY A 168 14.39 -10.12 -14.59
CA GLY A 168 13.29 -9.40 -15.25
C GLY A 168 12.22 -10.35 -15.80
N LEU A 169 12.64 -11.50 -16.32
CA LEU A 169 11.75 -12.54 -16.84
C LEU A 169 11.00 -13.24 -15.69
N LEU A 170 11.71 -13.59 -14.60
CA LEU A 170 11.12 -14.18 -13.39
C LEU A 170 10.05 -13.26 -12.75
N ASN A 171 10.35 -11.96 -12.64
CA ASN A 171 9.43 -10.97 -12.09
C ASN A 171 8.17 -10.76 -12.97
N SER A 172 8.33 -10.93 -14.28
CA SER A 172 7.23 -10.78 -15.24
C SER A 172 6.28 -11.97 -15.18
N ILE A 173 6.80 -13.20 -15.08
CA ILE A 173 5.96 -14.39 -14.91
C ILE A 173 5.33 -14.45 -13.52
N ALA A 174 6.03 -14.02 -12.46
CA ALA A 174 5.45 -13.92 -11.11
C ALA A 174 4.23 -12.99 -11.09
N ARG A 175 4.32 -11.84 -11.79
CA ARG A 175 3.18 -10.93 -11.97
C ARG A 175 2.02 -11.59 -12.73
N ALA A 176 2.34 -12.26 -13.84
CA ALA A 176 1.33 -12.96 -14.63
C ALA A 176 0.57 -13.99 -13.79
N ARG A 177 1.30 -14.78 -13.00
CA ARG A 177 0.75 -15.77 -12.06
C ARG A 177 -0.15 -15.11 -11.01
N LEU A 178 0.29 -14.02 -10.38
CA LEU A 178 -0.55 -13.25 -9.44
C LEU A 178 -1.86 -12.77 -10.07
N ILE A 179 -1.79 -12.16 -11.26
CA ILE A 179 -2.98 -11.64 -11.96
C ILE A 179 -3.94 -12.76 -12.38
N ARG A 180 -3.41 -13.95 -12.69
CA ARG A 180 -4.20 -15.15 -13.03
C ARG A 180 -4.58 -15.98 -11.81
N ASN A 181 -4.31 -15.48 -10.60
CA ASN A 181 -4.57 -16.17 -9.34
C ASN A 181 -3.91 -17.56 -9.25
N ASP A 182 -2.71 -17.72 -9.80
CA ASP A 182 -1.81 -18.84 -9.49
C ASP A 182 -0.82 -18.37 -8.42
N VAL A 183 -1.35 -18.17 -7.21
CA VAL A 183 -0.64 -17.51 -6.12
C VAL A 183 0.52 -18.36 -5.61
N GLN A 184 0.30 -19.67 -5.51
CA GLN A 184 1.33 -20.63 -5.12
C GLN A 184 2.57 -20.53 -6.01
N SER A 185 2.38 -20.59 -7.34
CA SER A 185 3.51 -20.51 -8.27
C SER A 185 4.15 -19.12 -8.29
N ALA A 186 3.41 -18.06 -7.98
CA ALA A 186 3.98 -16.72 -7.81
C ALA A 186 4.89 -16.63 -6.58
N TYR A 187 4.45 -17.12 -5.43
CA TYR A 187 5.28 -17.17 -4.22
C TYR A 187 6.53 -18.04 -4.41
N MET A 188 6.43 -19.14 -5.17
CA MET A 188 7.58 -19.94 -5.55
C MET A 188 8.58 -19.19 -6.44
N SER A 189 8.11 -18.29 -7.31
CA SER A 189 8.99 -17.40 -8.07
C SER A 189 9.71 -16.42 -7.16
N LEU A 190 9.01 -15.86 -6.16
CA LEU A 190 9.61 -14.98 -5.16
C LEU A 190 10.63 -15.73 -4.30
N ASP A 191 10.30 -16.91 -3.80
CA ASP A 191 11.23 -17.80 -3.06
C ASP A 191 12.50 -18.06 -3.86
N THR A 192 12.34 -18.39 -5.15
CA THR A 192 13.47 -18.58 -6.06
C THR A 192 14.32 -17.32 -6.16
N ARG A 193 13.72 -16.14 -6.33
CA ARG A 193 14.44 -14.85 -6.35
C ARG A 193 15.23 -14.59 -5.05
N LEU A 194 14.60 -14.84 -3.90
CA LEU A 194 15.19 -14.66 -2.56
C LEU A 194 16.36 -15.61 -2.30
N ARG A 195 16.28 -16.85 -2.79
CA ARG A 195 17.37 -17.83 -2.66
C ARG A 195 18.58 -17.49 -3.52
N LEU A 196 18.33 -17.10 -4.77
CA LEU A 196 19.39 -16.91 -5.76
C LEU A 196 20.28 -15.72 -5.45
N ASP A 197 19.66 -14.57 -5.17
CA ASP A 197 20.38 -13.33 -4.94
C ASP A 197 19.59 -12.47 -3.93
N PRO A 198 19.75 -12.78 -2.62
CA PRO A 198 19.08 -12.06 -1.55
C PRO A 198 19.54 -10.59 -1.41
N LEU A 199 20.72 -10.23 -1.94
CA LEU A 199 21.26 -8.88 -1.79
C LEU A 199 20.91 -7.95 -2.97
N GLY A 200 20.66 -8.49 -4.16
CA GLY A 200 20.26 -7.69 -5.33
C GLY A 200 18.75 -7.43 -5.45
N LEU A 201 17.98 -7.65 -4.38
CA LEU A 201 16.54 -7.41 -4.38
C LEU A 201 16.22 -5.92 -4.50
N SER A 202 15.11 -5.64 -5.18
CA SER A 202 14.57 -4.30 -5.36
C SER A 202 13.16 -4.19 -4.78
N THR A 203 12.75 -2.97 -4.41
CA THR A 203 11.37 -2.73 -3.90
C THR A 203 10.29 -3.28 -4.84
N ARG A 204 10.55 -3.31 -6.16
CA ARG A 204 9.63 -3.83 -7.19
C ARG A 204 9.32 -5.32 -7.03
N ASP A 205 10.24 -6.09 -6.46
CA ASP A 205 10.08 -7.53 -6.25
C ASP A 205 8.94 -7.82 -5.25
N PHE A 206 8.74 -6.94 -4.26
CA PHE A 206 7.68 -7.05 -3.26
C PHE A 206 6.42 -6.26 -3.59
N THR A 207 6.55 -5.13 -4.28
CA THR A 207 5.45 -4.17 -4.56
C THR A 207 4.20 -4.88 -5.10
N ARG A 208 4.37 -5.78 -6.08
CA ARG A 208 3.26 -6.46 -6.74
C ARG A 208 2.52 -7.42 -5.82
N PHE A 209 3.23 -8.09 -4.92
CA PHE A 209 2.60 -8.96 -3.94
C PHE A 209 1.87 -8.12 -2.90
N ILE A 210 2.51 -7.09 -2.35
CA ILE A 210 1.89 -6.19 -1.36
C ILE A 210 0.62 -5.53 -1.89
N ASP A 211 0.60 -5.09 -3.16
CA ASP A 211 -0.54 -4.41 -3.75
C ASP A 211 -1.70 -5.36 -4.12
N SER A 212 -1.41 -6.65 -4.39
CA SER A 212 -2.42 -7.60 -4.91
C SER A 212 -2.94 -8.61 -3.88
N ARG A 213 -2.26 -8.74 -2.75
CA ARG A 213 -2.55 -9.76 -1.73
C ARG A 213 -3.26 -9.14 -0.52
N PRO A 214 -4.06 -9.94 0.23
CA PRO A 214 -4.71 -9.47 1.44
C PRO A 214 -3.69 -9.04 2.50
N ILE A 215 -4.12 -8.22 3.47
CA ILE A 215 -3.23 -7.64 4.48
C ILE A 215 -2.49 -8.69 5.33
N SER A 216 -3.09 -9.86 5.56
CA SER A 216 -2.46 -11.01 6.24
C SER A 216 -1.22 -11.53 5.51
N GLU A 217 -1.16 -11.37 4.19
CA GLU A 217 -0.02 -11.76 3.35
C GLU A 217 0.89 -10.55 3.06
N ALA A 218 0.32 -9.37 2.83
CA ALA A 218 1.08 -8.16 2.49
C ALA A 218 1.92 -7.64 3.68
N TYR A 219 1.42 -7.77 4.91
CA TYR A 219 2.13 -7.39 6.13
C TYR A 219 3.47 -8.14 6.33
N PRO A 220 3.51 -9.48 6.38
CA PRO A 220 4.77 -10.21 6.52
C PRO A 220 5.71 -9.99 5.34
N LEU A 221 5.18 -9.84 4.11
CA LEU A 221 5.99 -9.49 2.94
C LEU A 221 6.66 -8.12 3.06
N TYR A 222 5.98 -7.14 3.62
CA TYR A 222 6.56 -5.83 3.90
C TYR A 222 7.67 -5.91 4.94
N LEU A 223 7.45 -6.63 6.05
CA LEU A 223 8.50 -6.87 7.04
C LEU A 223 9.70 -7.57 6.42
N MET A 224 9.47 -8.58 5.56
CA MET A 224 10.53 -9.29 4.86
C MET A 224 11.32 -8.33 3.98
N ALA A 225 10.66 -7.47 3.21
CA ALA A 225 11.31 -6.45 2.41
C ALA A 225 12.20 -5.53 3.25
N CYS A 226 11.77 -5.15 4.45
CA CYS A 226 12.55 -4.33 5.38
C CYS A 226 13.80 -5.02 5.96
N THR A 227 13.88 -6.35 5.91
CA THR A 227 15.07 -7.08 6.38
C THR A 227 16.20 -7.09 5.37
N TYR A 228 15.89 -6.77 4.13
CA TYR A 228 16.86 -6.65 3.04
C TYR A 228 17.30 -5.19 2.89
N HIS A 229 18.59 -4.99 2.64
CA HIS A 229 19.13 -3.69 2.23
C HIS A 229 18.75 -3.42 0.76
N MET A 230 17.47 -3.11 0.53
CA MET A 230 16.91 -3.00 -0.81
C MET A 230 17.30 -1.69 -1.50
N ASN A 231 17.60 -1.78 -2.79
CA ASN A 231 17.64 -0.61 -3.66
C ASN A 231 16.20 -0.17 -4.00
N GLY A 232 15.77 0.99 -3.48
CA GLY A 232 14.50 1.61 -3.85
C GLY A 232 13.78 2.33 -2.70
N ASN A 233 12.56 2.77 -2.95
CA ASN A 233 11.78 3.59 -2.02
C ASN A 233 10.84 2.74 -1.16
N LEU A 234 11.34 2.17 -0.06
CA LEU A 234 10.53 1.39 0.89
C LEU A 234 9.41 2.22 1.54
N THR A 235 9.56 3.55 1.61
CA THR A 235 8.53 4.47 2.14
C THR A 235 7.20 4.31 1.40
N SER A 236 7.21 4.06 0.09
CA SER A 236 5.94 3.93 -0.66
C SER A 236 5.19 2.63 -0.35
N LEU A 237 5.88 1.59 0.12
CA LEU A 237 5.27 0.31 0.50
C LEU A 237 4.61 0.36 1.89
N ALA A 238 5.11 1.20 2.80
CA ALA A 238 4.54 1.31 4.15
C ALA A 238 3.12 1.91 4.14
N THR A 239 2.86 2.87 3.26
CA THR A 239 1.57 3.57 3.18
C THR A 239 0.37 2.64 2.97
N PRO A 240 0.31 1.77 1.95
CA PRO A 240 -0.83 0.87 1.74
C PRO A 240 -1.02 -0.11 2.91
N ILE A 241 0.07 -0.60 3.51
CA ILE A 241 0.02 -1.48 4.69
C ILE A 241 -0.63 -0.76 5.88
N LEU A 242 -0.15 0.43 6.24
CA LEU A 242 -0.70 1.20 7.36
C LEU A 242 -2.17 1.58 7.15
N ALA A 243 -2.55 1.92 5.91
CA ALA A 243 -3.94 2.21 5.57
C ALA A 243 -4.86 0.96 5.71
N ALA A 244 -4.36 -0.21 5.29
CA ALA A 244 -5.07 -1.46 5.47
C ALA A 244 -5.21 -1.84 6.96
N LEU A 245 -4.15 -1.69 7.75
CA LEU A 245 -4.17 -1.92 9.20
C LEU A 245 -5.16 -1.02 9.93
N LYS A 246 -5.19 0.27 9.60
CA LYS A 246 -6.21 1.20 10.11
C LYS A 246 -7.64 0.75 9.77
N SER A 247 -7.84 0.20 8.57
CA SER A 247 -9.14 -0.35 8.17
C SER A 247 -9.50 -1.61 8.94
N VAL A 248 -8.52 -2.47 9.25
CA VAL A 248 -8.70 -3.65 10.13
C VAL A 248 -9.09 -3.23 11.54
N ALA A 249 -8.41 -2.23 12.11
CA ALA A 249 -8.73 -1.69 13.43
C ALA A 249 -10.20 -1.22 13.53
N ALA A 250 -10.80 -0.79 12.41
CA ALA A 250 -12.17 -0.30 12.38
C ALA A 250 -13.24 -1.41 12.47
N ARG A 251 -12.88 -2.69 12.26
CA ARG A 251 -13.82 -3.80 12.11
C ARG A 251 -14.44 -4.28 13.42
N SER A 252 -13.64 -4.46 14.46
CA SER A 252 -14.10 -4.96 15.75
C SER A 252 -13.14 -4.57 16.88
N ARG A 253 -13.63 -4.63 18.12
CA ARG A 253 -12.84 -4.32 19.32
C ARG A 253 -11.57 -5.16 19.45
N TYR A 254 -11.64 -6.42 19.02
CA TYR A 254 -10.50 -7.34 19.01
C TYR A 254 -9.29 -6.73 18.27
N PHE A 255 -9.52 -5.96 17.21
CA PHE A 255 -8.47 -5.36 16.40
C PHE A 255 -7.97 -4.00 16.90
N TYR A 256 -8.56 -3.41 17.95
CA TYR A 256 -8.10 -2.13 18.48
C TYR A 256 -6.70 -2.19 19.08
N THR A 257 -6.26 -3.38 19.48
CA THR A 257 -4.88 -3.57 19.95
C THR A 257 -4.04 -4.13 18.83
N ILE A 258 -4.47 -5.21 18.18
CA ILE A 258 -3.65 -5.95 17.22
C ILE A 258 -3.21 -5.07 16.03
N ALA A 259 -4.13 -4.32 15.42
CA ALA A 259 -3.79 -3.55 14.23
C ALA A 259 -2.91 -2.31 14.52
N PRO A 260 -3.14 -1.54 15.60
CA PRO A 260 -2.19 -0.49 15.98
C PRO A 260 -0.81 -1.02 16.39
N ARG A 261 -0.73 -2.17 17.09
CA ARG A 261 0.55 -2.83 17.38
C ARG A 261 1.29 -3.22 16.11
N ALA A 262 0.60 -3.85 15.16
CA ALA A 262 1.16 -4.15 13.83
C ALA A 262 1.62 -2.86 13.11
N SER A 263 0.90 -1.75 13.28
CA SER A 263 1.28 -0.45 12.71
C SER A 263 2.57 0.09 13.34
N ILE A 264 2.75 -0.06 14.66
CA ILE A 264 3.98 0.30 15.38
C ILE A 264 5.16 -0.57 14.91
N ILE A 265 4.94 -1.87 14.68
CA ILE A 265 5.97 -2.76 14.13
C ILE A 265 6.35 -2.35 12.70
N VAL A 266 5.40 -1.93 11.87
CA VAL A 266 5.69 -1.38 10.53
C VAL A 266 6.56 -0.13 10.61
N LEU A 267 6.33 0.75 11.60
CA LEU A 267 7.21 1.89 11.86
C LEU A 267 8.61 1.46 12.29
N TYR A 268 8.71 0.47 13.19
CA TYR A 268 9.99 -0.11 13.61
C TYR A 268 10.75 -0.71 12.41
N ALA A 269 10.09 -1.52 11.60
CA ALA A 269 10.64 -2.12 10.39
C ALA A 269 11.08 -1.08 9.36
N SER A 270 10.30 -0.02 9.19
CA SER A 270 10.68 1.14 8.36
C SER A 270 11.98 1.76 8.86
N ALA A 271 12.11 1.98 10.17
CA ALA A 271 13.28 2.60 10.78
C ALA A 271 14.53 1.70 10.65
N CYS A 272 14.39 0.40 10.93
CA CYS A 272 15.44 -0.59 10.74
C CYS A 272 15.95 -0.63 9.29
N ALA A 273 15.04 -0.51 8.32
CA ALA A 273 15.38 -0.50 6.89
C ALA A 273 15.87 0.87 6.37
N GLY A 274 15.96 1.89 7.23
CA GLY A 274 16.34 3.26 6.83
C GLY A 274 15.31 3.96 5.94
N ALA A 275 14.05 3.50 5.93
CA ALA A 275 12.98 4.13 5.15
C ALA A 275 12.59 5.49 5.72
N GLN A 276 12.44 6.50 4.86
CA GLN A 276 12.03 7.83 5.28
C GLN A 276 10.55 7.84 5.63
N LEU A 277 10.22 8.03 6.90
CA LEU A 277 8.83 8.17 7.33
C LEU A 277 8.26 9.53 6.92
N ARG A 278 6.94 9.59 6.67
CA ARG A 278 6.23 10.81 6.21
C ARG A 278 5.03 11.09 7.09
N ALA A 279 4.53 12.33 7.06
CA ALA A 279 3.36 12.76 7.84
C ALA A 279 2.12 11.89 7.60
N ARG A 280 1.98 11.32 6.38
CA ARG A 280 0.91 10.37 6.08
C ARG A 280 0.99 9.10 6.92
N HIS A 281 2.19 8.56 7.16
CA HIS A 281 2.36 7.36 7.99
C HIS A 281 1.92 7.60 9.43
N LEU A 282 2.30 8.75 10.00
CA LEU A 282 1.84 9.19 11.31
C LEU A 282 0.31 9.26 11.37
N SER A 283 -0.32 9.82 10.34
CA SER A 283 -1.78 9.95 10.26
C SER A 283 -2.49 8.58 10.24
N GLU A 284 -1.94 7.58 9.55
CA GLU A 284 -2.56 6.25 9.52
C GLU A 284 -2.42 5.52 10.86
N VAL A 285 -1.25 5.61 11.49
CA VAL A 285 -0.97 4.98 12.80
C VAL A 285 -1.79 5.65 13.91
N ILE A 286 -1.85 6.98 13.95
CA ILE A 286 -2.71 7.68 14.92
C ILE A 286 -4.18 7.32 14.67
N GLY A 287 -4.60 7.22 13.41
CA GLY A 287 -5.95 6.81 13.04
C GLY A 287 -6.33 5.42 13.56
N SER A 288 -5.38 4.50 13.67
CA SER A 288 -5.62 3.17 14.25
C SER A 288 -5.60 3.22 15.79
N VAL A 289 -4.68 3.97 16.41
CA VAL A 289 -4.59 4.13 17.87
C VAL A 289 -5.83 4.78 18.48
N VAL A 290 -6.35 5.86 17.88
CA VAL A 290 -7.52 6.58 18.43
C VAL A 290 -8.82 5.78 18.33
N ARG A 291 -8.82 4.64 17.63
CA ARG A 291 -10.04 3.86 17.39
C ARG A 291 -10.65 3.34 18.68
N ILE A 292 -9.84 3.13 19.72
CA ILE A 292 -10.30 2.74 21.05
C ILE A 292 -11.28 3.75 21.67
N LEU A 293 -11.11 5.05 21.38
CA LEU A 293 -11.99 6.11 21.88
C LEU A 293 -13.30 6.18 21.10
N ALA A 294 -13.34 5.65 19.88
CA ALA A 294 -14.50 5.67 19.01
C ALA A 294 -15.39 4.42 19.15
N ASP A 295 -15.11 3.55 20.13
CA ASP A 295 -15.96 2.40 20.45
C ASP A 295 -17.22 2.87 21.18
N PRO A 296 -18.44 2.43 20.78
CA PRO A 296 -19.67 2.83 21.46
C PRO A 296 -19.72 2.46 22.95
N SER A 297 -18.96 1.46 23.39
CA SER A 297 -18.83 1.10 24.80
C SER A 297 -18.05 2.12 25.61
N TYR A 298 -17.20 2.94 24.97
CA TYR A 298 -16.44 3.99 25.65
C TYR A 298 -17.37 4.97 26.37
N ASP A 299 -18.42 5.45 25.67
CA ASP A 299 -19.40 6.40 26.21
C ASP A 299 -20.20 5.84 27.39
N ARG A 300 -20.21 4.51 27.55
CA ARG A 300 -20.92 3.78 28.61
C ARG A 300 -20.06 3.49 29.85
N LEU A 301 -18.77 3.80 29.80
CA LEU A 301 -17.85 3.63 30.92
C LEU A 301 -18.05 4.71 31.98
N SER A 302 -17.56 4.47 33.20
CA SER A 302 -17.52 5.50 34.23
C SER A 302 -16.59 6.65 33.82
N PRO A 303 -16.90 7.91 34.22
CA PRO A 303 -16.10 9.07 33.82
C PRO A 303 -14.61 8.94 34.19
N SER A 304 -14.30 8.36 35.35
CA SER A 304 -12.91 8.11 35.76
C SER A 304 -12.17 7.17 34.82
N ARG A 305 -12.83 6.11 34.34
CA ARG A 305 -12.25 5.18 33.37
C ARG A 305 -12.11 5.80 31.99
N GLN A 306 -13.10 6.57 31.55
CA GLN A 306 -13.02 7.33 30.30
C GLN A 306 -11.81 8.28 30.29
N THR A 307 -11.63 9.04 31.38
CA THR A 307 -10.49 9.95 31.53
C THR A 307 -9.16 9.20 31.48
N LEU A 308 -9.02 8.09 32.22
CA LEU A 308 -7.79 7.32 32.25
C LEU A 308 -7.41 6.75 30.87
N ILE A 309 -8.37 6.15 30.15
CA ILE A 309 -8.14 5.64 28.78
C ILE A 309 -7.76 6.77 27.83
N ALA A 310 -8.44 7.92 27.93
CA ALA A 310 -8.14 9.08 27.10
C ALA A 310 -6.75 9.68 27.40
N ASP A 311 -6.36 9.78 28.68
CA ASP A 311 -5.03 10.24 29.09
C ASP A 311 -3.92 9.32 28.56
N THR A 312 -4.08 8.00 28.73
CA THR A 312 -3.14 7.01 28.19
C THR A 312 -3.04 7.13 26.68
N THR A 313 -4.17 7.25 25.98
CA THR A 313 -4.20 7.39 24.51
C THR A 313 -3.55 8.69 24.04
N ALA A 314 -3.80 9.82 24.73
CA ALA A 314 -3.19 11.12 24.44
C ALA A 314 -1.68 11.08 24.64
N HIS A 315 -1.22 10.39 25.69
CA HIS A 315 0.19 10.19 25.95
C HIS A 315 0.86 9.37 24.83
N THR A 316 0.27 8.24 24.43
CA THR A 316 0.76 7.42 23.31
C THR A 316 0.88 8.23 22.01
N ILE A 317 -0.11 9.07 21.70
CA ILE A 317 -0.08 9.97 20.53
C ILE A 317 1.03 11.00 20.64
N THR A 318 1.24 11.56 21.85
CA THR A 318 2.33 12.51 22.10
C THR A 318 3.68 11.85 21.87
N MET A 319 3.88 10.62 22.33
CA MET A 319 5.10 9.85 22.09
C MET A 319 5.32 9.58 20.60
N LEU A 320 4.29 9.15 19.86
CA LEU A 320 4.37 8.96 18.40
C LEU A 320 4.72 10.26 17.68
N ARG A 321 4.13 11.38 18.07
CA ARG A 321 4.44 12.69 17.49
C ARG A 321 5.89 13.09 17.78
N SER A 322 6.37 12.89 19.00
CA SER A 322 7.77 13.15 19.36
C SER A 322 8.74 12.28 18.56
N TYR A 323 8.41 11.00 18.37
CA TYR A 323 9.17 10.09 17.52
C TYR A 323 9.29 10.61 16.08
N PHE A 324 8.19 11.05 15.47
CA PHE A 324 8.21 11.65 14.13
C PHE A 324 8.90 13.01 14.07
N HIS A 325 8.75 13.85 15.10
CA HIS A 325 9.40 15.14 15.18
C HIS A 325 10.94 14.99 15.24
N ASN A 326 11.46 13.98 15.94
CA ASN A 326 12.89 13.65 15.94
C ASN A 326 13.43 13.30 14.55
N MET A 327 12.56 12.86 13.63
CA MET A 327 12.88 12.63 12.22
C MET A 327 12.57 13.83 11.32
N SER A 328 12.31 15.01 11.91
CA SER A 328 11.89 16.24 11.21
C SER A 328 10.59 16.09 10.40
N VAL A 329 9.67 15.23 10.86
CA VAL A 329 8.37 15.01 10.23
C VAL A 329 7.27 15.60 11.09
N GLU A 330 6.65 16.68 10.62
CA GLU A 330 5.50 17.31 11.26
C GLU A 330 4.17 16.60 10.89
N PRO A 331 3.18 16.59 11.79
CA PRO A 331 1.85 16.05 11.48
C PRO A 331 1.16 16.91 10.42
N ASN A 332 0.44 16.27 9.50
CA ASN A 332 -0.40 16.97 8.55
C ASN A 332 -1.77 17.31 9.15
N GLU A 333 -2.53 18.20 8.50
CA GLU A 333 -3.84 18.63 8.98
C GLU A 333 -4.85 17.47 9.09
N ALA A 334 -4.74 16.45 8.22
CA ALA A 334 -5.59 15.25 8.29
C ALA A 334 -5.37 14.44 9.59
N CYS A 335 -4.12 14.30 10.00
CA CYS A 335 -3.75 13.67 11.27
C CYS A 335 -4.33 14.46 12.45
N LEU A 336 -4.16 15.79 12.44
CA LEU A 336 -4.65 16.64 13.53
C LEU A 336 -6.19 16.65 13.59
N ASN A 337 -6.88 16.66 12.45
CA ASN A 337 -8.33 16.53 12.41
C ASN A 337 -8.83 15.17 12.94
N THR A 338 -8.05 14.10 12.74
CA THR A 338 -8.35 12.78 13.31
C THR A 338 -8.28 12.80 14.84
N ILE A 339 -7.25 13.46 15.39
CA ILE A 339 -7.09 13.66 16.85
C ILE A 339 -8.23 14.53 17.39
N ILE A 340 -8.50 15.68 16.76
CA ILE A 340 -9.60 16.59 17.14
C ILE A 340 -10.93 15.85 17.19
N HIS A 341 -11.22 15.04 16.16
CA HIS A 341 -12.45 14.26 16.14
C HIS A 341 -12.49 13.25 17.29
N ALA A 342 -11.44 12.47 17.50
CA ALA A 342 -11.43 11.43 18.53
C ALA A 342 -11.55 12.00 19.95
N PHE A 343 -10.77 13.04 20.27
CA PHE A 343 -10.76 13.65 21.59
C PHE A 343 -11.92 14.60 21.82
N GLY A 344 -12.36 15.34 20.80
CA GLY A 344 -13.45 16.30 20.93
C GLY A 344 -14.83 15.65 20.87
N VAL A 345 -15.06 14.70 19.95
CA VAL A 345 -16.37 14.07 19.79
C VAL A 345 -16.56 12.94 20.80
N SER A 346 -15.60 12.02 20.91
CA SER A 346 -15.72 10.83 21.75
C SER A 346 -15.29 11.10 23.19
N ALA A 347 -14.05 11.56 23.41
CA ALA A 347 -13.55 11.80 24.78
C ALA A 347 -14.04 13.11 25.43
N ARG A 348 -14.62 14.04 24.65
CA ARG A 348 -15.07 15.38 25.07
C ARG A 348 -13.99 16.22 25.79
N ARG A 349 -12.73 16.09 25.34
CA ARG A 349 -11.56 16.78 25.91
C ARG A 349 -11.19 18.01 25.07
N LEU A 350 -11.70 19.17 25.48
CA LEU A 350 -11.47 20.43 24.77
C LEU A 350 -10.00 20.88 24.79
N ALA A 351 -9.26 20.60 25.86
CA ALA A 351 -7.84 20.97 25.95
C ALA A 351 -6.99 20.34 24.82
N ASP A 352 -7.22 19.06 24.51
CA ASP A 352 -6.52 18.37 23.41
C ASP A 352 -6.93 18.91 22.04
N VAL A 353 -8.19 19.32 21.88
CA VAL A 353 -8.70 19.97 20.68
C VAL A 353 -8.02 21.33 20.48
N GLU A 354 -7.98 22.16 21.51
CA GLU A 354 -7.34 23.48 21.48
C GLU A 354 -5.85 23.38 21.12
N ALA A 355 -5.12 22.43 21.72
CA ALA A 355 -3.72 22.17 21.41
C ALA A 355 -3.51 21.79 19.93
N CYS A 356 -4.39 20.96 19.36
CA CYS A 356 -4.34 20.59 17.95
C CYS A 356 -4.67 21.76 17.02
N VAL A 357 -5.69 22.57 17.34
CA VAL A 357 -6.06 23.75 16.56
C VAL A 357 -4.95 24.80 16.58
N ALA A 358 -4.33 25.02 17.75
CA ALA A 358 -3.17 25.91 17.87
C ALA A 358 -2.00 25.43 16.99
N LEU A 359 -1.76 24.12 16.94
CA LEU A 359 -0.74 23.54 16.06
C LEU A 359 -1.07 23.71 14.58
N ILE A 360 -2.32 23.48 14.15
CA ILE A 360 -2.75 23.74 12.77
C ILE A 360 -2.45 25.19 12.38
N ARG A 361 -2.82 26.15 13.24
CA ARG A 361 -2.56 27.57 12.99
C ARG A 361 -1.06 27.86 12.86
N ARG A 362 -0.23 27.29 13.74
CA ARG A 362 1.23 27.42 13.68
C ARG A 362 1.79 26.87 12.37
N LEU A 363 1.41 25.66 11.98
CA LEU A 363 1.90 25.03 10.74
C LEU A 363 1.48 25.85 9.51
N ARG A 364 0.26 26.37 9.48
CA ARG A 364 -0.21 27.24 8.38
C ARG A 364 0.52 28.59 8.34
N SER A 365 0.82 29.19 9.49
CA SER A 365 1.59 30.46 9.54
C SER A 365 3.01 30.34 9.00
N GLN A 366 3.57 29.13 8.97
CA GLN A 366 4.89 28.85 8.40
C GLN A 366 4.85 28.69 6.86
N HIS A 367 3.65 28.56 6.26
CA HIS A 367 3.50 28.41 4.82
C HIS A 367 3.17 29.75 4.14
N PRO A 368 4.07 30.29 3.28
CA PRO A 368 3.95 31.64 2.69
C PRO A 368 2.80 31.80 1.67
N ARG A 369 2.03 30.74 1.40
CA ARG A 369 0.92 30.73 0.43
C ARG A 369 -0.46 30.56 1.05
N SER A 370 -0.57 30.41 2.37
CA SER A 370 -1.88 30.34 3.05
C SER A 370 -2.20 31.69 3.71
N PRO A 371 -3.42 32.23 3.55
CA PRO A 371 -3.87 33.35 4.36
C PRO A 371 -3.74 32.94 5.84
N THR A 372 -2.98 33.73 6.60
CA THR A 372 -2.19 33.31 7.76
C THR A 372 -2.95 32.98 9.05
N THR A 373 -4.26 32.69 9.00
CA THR A 373 -5.02 32.37 10.24
C THR A 373 -6.26 31.51 10.05
N GLN A 374 -6.76 31.36 8.82
CA GLN A 374 -8.01 30.64 8.55
C GLN A 374 -7.80 29.13 8.56
N LEU A 375 -8.66 28.42 9.32
CA LEU A 375 -8.72 26.95 9.36
C LEU A 375 -9.28 26.42 8.04
N ASN A 376 -8.95 25.21 7.61
CA ASN A 376 -9.54 24.65 6.40
C ASN A 376 -10.99 24.17 6.65
N ASP A 377 -11.77 23.96 5.59
CA ASP A 377 -13.17 23.51 5.70
C ASP A 377 -13.33 22.18 6.47
N VAL A 378 -12.39 21.25 6.32
CA VAL A 378 -12.42 19.94 7.00
C VAL A 378 -12.26 20.12 8.51
N THR A 379 -11.34 20.99 8.93
CA THR A 379 -11.12 21.35 10.32
C THR A 379 -12.35 22.03 10.89
N CYS A 380 -12.93 23.02 10.19
CA CYS A 380 -14.16 23.69 10.64
C CYS A 380 -15.32 22.70 10.81
N ARG A 381 -15.56 21.81 9.83
CA ARG A 381 -16.58 20.75 9.94
C ARG A 381 -16.29 19.82 11.12
N THR A 382 -15.03 19.48 11.36
CA THR A 382 -14.65 18.65 12.51
C THR A 382 -14.96 19.39 13.82
N LEU A 383 -14.64 20.68 13.92
CA LEU A 383 -14.95 21.49 15.11
C LEU A 383 -16.45 21.69 15.32
N LEU A 384 -17.28 21.78 14.27
CA LEU A 384 -18.75 21.78 14.41
C LEU A 384 -19.27 20.46 14.99
N LYS A 385 -18.66 19.32 14.64
CA LYS A 385 -18.99 18.03 15.28
C LYS A 385 -18.56 18.01 16.75
N VAL A 386 -17.41 18.60 17.06
CA VAL A 386 -16.93 18.71 18.45
C VAL A 386 -17.85 19.61 19.27
N SER A 387 -18.22 20.80 18.76
CA SER A 387 -19.13 21.71 19.47
C SER A 387 -20.49 21.08 19.73
N ARG A 388 -20.99 20.26 18.79
CA ARG A 388 -22.18 19.44 19.02
C ARG A 388 -21.99 18.47 20.20
N ALA A 389 -20.87 17.75 20.26
CA ALA A 389 -20.61 16.75 21.29
C ALA A 389 -20.35 17.36 22.67
N THR A 390 -19.70 18.51 22.73
CA THR A 390 -19.39 19.23 23.98
C THR A 390 -20.44 20.25 24.39
N SER A 391 -21.43 20.52 23.52
CA SER A 391 -22.44 21.58 23.69
C SER A 391 -21.81 22.96 23.93
N ASP A 392 -20.68 23.24 23.27
CA ASP A 392 -19.94 24.51 23.42
C ASP A 392 -20.34 25.53 22.33
N PRO A 393 -21.11 26.58 22.68
CA PRO A 393 -21.55 27.58 21.72
C PRO A 393 -20.39 28.46 21.20
N SER A 394 -19.33 28.66 21.98
CA SER A 394 -18.20 29.49 21.56
C SER A 394 -17.41 28.81 20.42
N LEU A 395 -17.22 27.49 20.54
CA LEU A 395 -16.59 26.67 19.52
C LEU A 395 -17.47 26.61 18.27
N LEU A 396 -18.80 26.49 18.43
CA LEU A 396 -19.75 26.51 17.32
C LEU A 396 -19.63 27.80 16.49
N TYR A 397 -19.75 28.97 17.13
CA TYR A 397 -19.74 30.24 16.42
C TYR A 397 -18.40 30.50 15.74
N SER A 398 -17.29 30.20 16.41
CA SER A 398 -15.96 30.37 15.82
C SER A 398 -15.72 29.43 14.64
N ALA A 399 -16.12 28.14 14.73
CA ALA A 399 -15.98 27.18 13.64
C ALA A 399 -16.87 27.54 12.44
N TRP A 400 -18.11 27.98 12.68
CA TRP A 400 -19.05 28.40 11.65
C TRP A 400 -18.57 29.65 10.92
N ALA A 401 -18.16 30.68 11.66
CA ALA A 401 -17.64 31.92 11.07
C ALA A 401 -16.44 31.66 10.15
N ASN A 402 -15.47 30.84 10.59
CA ASN A 402 -14.33 30.46 9.75
C ASN A 402 -14.77 29.69 8.49
N LEU A 403 -15.76 28.80 8.59
CA LEU A 403 -16.25 28.04 7.43
C LEU A 403 -16.92 28.94 6.40
N VAL A 404 -17.79 29.85 6.85
CA VAL A 404 -18.47 30.82 5.98
C VAL A 404 -17.46 31.76 5.31
N GLU A 405 -16.48 32.25 6.07
CA GLU A 405 -15.43 33.15 5.57
C GLU A 405 -14.56 32.46 4.51
N ASN A 406 -14.14 31.21 4.73
CA ASN A 406 -13.39 30.42 3.74
C ASN A 406 -14.12 30.27 2.41
N LYS A 407 -15.44 30.03 2.50
CA LYS A 407 -16.29 29.80 1.34
C LYS A 407 -16.52 31.10 0.55
N ALA A 408 -16.63 32.22 1.26
CA ALA A 408 -16.72 33.54 0.66
C ALA A 408 -15.39 34.03 0.05
N SER A 409 -14.24 33.62 0.59
CA SER A 409 -12.91 34.06 0.14
C SER A 409 -12.35 33.29 -1.07
N CYS A 410 -13.01 32.21 -1.49
CA CYS A 410 -12.67 31.49 -2.73
C CYS A 410 -13.01 32.31 -3.98
N ASP A 411 -12.23 32.16 -5.06
CA ASP A 411 -12.54 32.73 -6.38
C ASP A 411 -12.73 31.60 -7.42
N PRO A 412 -13.96 31.34 -7.90
CA PRO A 412 -15.22 32.01 -7.52
C PRO A 412 -15.70 31.63 -6.12
N PRO A 413 -16.54 32.46 -5.47
CA PRO A 413 -17.11 32.17 -4.16
C PRO A 413 -17.86 30.85 -4.18
N THR A 414 -17.48 29.95 -3.27
CA THR A 414 -18.10 28.62 -3.21
C THR A 414 -19.31 28.71 -2.28
N LYS A 415 -20.49 28.31 -2.75
CA LYS A 415 -21.68 28.26 -1.89
C LYS A 415 -21.54 27.19 -0.80
N LEU A 416 -22.15 27.43 0.36
CA LEU A 416 -22.30 26.40 1.39
C LEU A 416 -23.11 25.24 0.83
N ASN A 417 -22.67 24.02 1.10
CA ASN A 417 -23.43 22.83 0.70
C ASN A 417 -24.48 22.48 1.77
N ALA A 418 -25.44 21.62 1.41
CA ALA A 418 -26.50 21.19 2.32
C ALA A 418 -25.95 20.48 3.57
N GLY A 419 -24.81 19.80 3.46
CA GLY A 419 -24.16 19.13 4.60
C GLY A 419 -23.59 20.11 5.63
N ASP A 420 -23.04 21.24 5.19
CA ASP A 420 -22.50 22.29 6.05
C ASP A 420 -23.61 22.96 6.86
N VAL A 421 -24.73 23.25 6.19
CA VAL A 421 -25.95 23.82 6.80
C VAL A 421 -26.58 22.86 7.80
N PHE A 422 -26.71 21.57 7.44
CA PHE A 422 -27.22 20.54 8.34
C PHE A 422 -26.34 20.39 9.59
N LEU A 423 -25.02 20.36 9.41
CA LEU A 423 -24.07 20.19 10.49
C LEU A 423 -24.10 21.36 11.48
N TYR A 424 -24.22 22.60 10.99
CA TYR A 424 -24.41 23.77 11.85
C TYR A 424 -25.70 23.68 12.64
N ALA A 425 -26.83 23.39 11.98
CA ALA A 425 -28.14 23.31 12.64
C ALA A 425 -28.18 22.24 13.74
N ASP A 426 -27.60 21.06 13.47
CA ASP A 426 -27.47 19.96 14.45
C ASP A 426 -26.60 20.36 15.65
N ALA A 427 -25.45 21.00 15.39
CA ALA A 427 -24.58 21.48 16.46
C ALA A 427 -25.20 22.63 17.28
N ALA A 428 -25.91 23.57 16.63
CA ALA A 428 -26.56 24.70 17.27
C ALA A 428 -27.71 24.27 18.19
N LEU A 429 -28.51 23.28 17.76
CA LEU A 429 -29.54 22.69 18.60
C LEU A 429 -28.94 21.99 19.82
N SER A 430 -27.83 21.25 19.68
CA SER A 430 -27.12 20.67 20.83
C SER A 430 -26.58 21.73 21.80
N CYS A 431 -26.17 22.90 21.30
CA CYS A 431 -25.77 24.04 22.12
C CYS A 431 -26.94 24.83 22.73
N SER A 432 -28.18 24.33 22.62
CA SER A 432 -29.40 25.00 23.12
C SER A 432 -29.65 26.40 22.55
N ILE A 433 -29.22 26.63 21.30
CA ILE A 433 -29.55 27.87 20.56
C ILE A 433 -31.00 27.80 20.09
N ASP A 434 -31.71 28.92 20.18
CA ASP A 434 -33.10 29.02 19.75
C ASP A 434 -33.26 28.72 18.25
N ILE A 435 -34.31 27.99 17.90
CA ILE A 435 -34.65 27.60 16.52
C ILE A 435 -34.83 28.86 15.66
N THR A 436 -35.39 29.94 16.22
CA THR A 436 -35.56 31.20 15.48
C THR A 436 -34.22 31.81 15.08
N ALA A 437 -33.25 31.84 15.99
CA ALA A 437 -31.90 32.33 15.72
C ALA A 437 -31.16 31.45 14.70
N ILE A 438 -31.31 30.13 14.79
CA ILE A 438 -30.76 29.19 13.81
C ILE A 438 -31.36 29.46 12.42
N ARG A 439 -32.67 29.63 12.34
CA ARG A 439 -33.37 29.93 11.08
C ARG A 439 -32.87 31.22 10.46
N GLU A 440 -32.76 32.30 11.26
CA GLU A 440 -32.25 33.58 10.79
C GLU A 440 -30.82 33.47 10.23
N GLU A 441 -29.94 32.75 10.92
CA GLU A 441 -28.57 32.53 10.46
C GLU A 441 -28.52 31.74 9.14
N LEU A 442 -29.30 30.67 9.02
CA LEU A 442 -29.33 29.86 7.80
C LEU A 442 -29.91 30.62 6.60
N LEU A 443 -30.91 31.48 6.81
CA LEU A 443 -31.48 32.33 5.77
C LEU A 443 -30.50 33.40 5.26
N ARG A 444 -29.47 33.79 6.02
CA ARG A 444 -28.40 34.69 5.53
C ARG A 444 -27.55 34.04 4.44
N HIS A 445 -27.49 32.72 4.40
CA HIS A 445 -26.60 31.98 3.51
C HIS A 445 -27.33 31.05 2.53
N SER A 446 -28.65 30.92 2.62
CA SER A 446 -29.50 30.15 1.71
C SER A 446 -30.53 31.05 1.02
N SER A 447 -30.71 30.88 -0.30
CA SER A 447 -31.75 31.58 -1.06
C SER A 447 -33.12 30.90 -1.01
N SER A 448 -33.23 29.69 -0.45
CA SER A 448 -34.47 28.91 -0.40
C SER A 448 -34.94 28.75 1.05
N HIS A 449 -36.10 29.34 1.36
CA HIS A 449 -36.77 29.20 2.64
C HIS A 449 -37.19 27.75 2.91
N ASP A 450 -37.76 27.07 1.90
CA ASP A 450 -38.21 25.67 2.01
C ASP A 450 -37.05 24.72 2.35
N ALA A 451 -35.86 24.97 1.80
CA ALA A 451 -34.67 24.19 2.11
C ALA A 451 -34.22 24.37 3.58
N VAL A 452 -34.33 25.58 4.13
CA VAL A 452 -34.00 25.86 5.54
C VAL A 452 -34.99 25.17 6.47
N GLU A 453 -36.29 25.25 6.18
CA GLU A 453 -37.32 24.56 6.99
C GLU A 453 -37.16 23.04 6.95
N HIS A 454 -36.86 22.48 5.78
CA HIS A 454 -36.59 21.05 5.65
C HIS A 454 -35.39 20.62 6.51
N VAL A 455 -34.31 21.40 6.55
CA VAL A 455 -33.15 21.10 7.40
C VAL A 455 -33.53 21.16 8.87
N ILE A 456 -34.24 22.21 9.32
CA ILE A 456 -34.66 22.36 10.71
C ILE A 456 -35.54 21.18 11.14
N SER A 457 -36.54 20.79 10.33
CA SER A 457 -37.39 19.62 10.59
C SER A 457 -36.58 18.33 10.66
N SER A 458 -35.64 18.12 9.71
CA SER A 458 -34.82 16.91 9.66
C SER A 458 -33.92 16.77 10.89
N VAL A 459 -33.36 17.88 11.38
CA VAL A 459 -32.46 17.87 12.54
C VAL A 459 -33.25 17.69 13.85
N THR A 460 -34.41 18.32 13.99
CA THR A 460 -35.25 18.14 15.19
C THR A 460 -35.76 16.70 15.30
N GLU A 461 -36.16 16.08 14.19
CA GLU A 461 -36.51 14.66 14.14
C GLU A 461 -35.31 13.75 14.48
N ALA A 462 -34.13 14.04 13.92
CA ALA A 462 -32.91 13.27 14.20
C ALA A 462 -32.51 13.33 15.68
N ARG A 463 -32.69 14.50 16.31
CA ARG A 463 -32.46 14.69 17.75
C ARG A 463 -33.47 13.91 18.58
N ALA A 464 -34.77 14.03 18.28
CA ALA A 464 -35.81 13.30 19.01
C ALA A 464 -35.60 11.78 18.96
N LYS A 465 -35.16 11.24 17.82
CA LYS A 465 -34.79 9.82 17.68
C LYS A 465 -33.59 9.45 18.56
N ARG A 466 -32.57 10.31 18.62
CA ARG A 466 -31.36 10.08 19.46
C ARG A 466 -31.69 10.11 20.95
N ASP A 467 -32.46 11.11 21.38
CA ASP A 467 -32.90 11.26 22.77
C ASP A 467 -33.80 10.11 23.22
N ALA A 468 -34.44 9.38 22.28
CA ALA A 468 -35.19 8.17 22.57
C ALA A 468 -34.29 6.94 22.73
N LEU A 469 -33.21 6.84 21.94
CA LEU A 469 -32.21 5.77 22.01
C LEU A 469 -31.37 5.84 23.30
N ASP A 470 -30.96 7.04 23.72
CA ASP A 470 -30.09 7.23 24.89
C ASP A 470 -30.75 6.86 26.24
N ARG A 471 -32.09 6.76 26.29
CA ARG A 471 -32.85 6.44 27.52
C ARG A 471 -32.83 4.96 27.89
N ASP A 472 -32.38 4.07 27.00
CA ASP A 472 -32.43 2.61 27.20
C ASP A 472 -31.14 2.02 27.79
N HIS A 473 -30.30 2.85 28.42
CA HIS A 473 -28.89 2.52 28.66
C HIS A 473 -28.61 2.00 30.09
N SER A 474 -28.54 0.68 30.23
CA SER A 474 -27.88 0.02 31.36
C SER A 474 -26.35 0.18 31.26
N GLN A 475 -25.68 0.47 32.38
CA GLN A 475 -24.21 0.50 32.45
C GLN A 475 -23.62 -0.83 31.96
N GLN A 476 -22.56 -0.76 31.15
CA GLN A 476 -21.83 -1.96 30.73
C GLN A 476 -21.00 -2.52 31.91
N PRO A 477 -20.71 -3.83 31.90
CA PRO A 477 -19.86 -4.43 32.92
C PRO A 477 -18.43 -3.87 32.85
N ASP A 478 -17.79 -3.73 34.01
CA ASP A 478 -16.46 -3.14 34.18
C ASP A 478 -15.35 -3.85 33.38
N ASN A 479 -15.55 -5.12 33.02
CA ASN A 479 -14.60 -5.93 32.25
C ASN A 479 -14.21 -5.30 30.91
N VAL A 480 -15.15 -4.66 30.21
CA VAL A 480 -14.86 -4.00 28.91
C VAL A 480 -13.96 -2.78 29.11
N GLY A 481 -14.16 -2.03 30.21
CA GLY A 481 -13.31 -0.89 30.53
C GLY A 481 -11.89 -1.31 30.89
N ASP A 482 -11.72 -2.43 31.59
CA ASP A 482 -10.42 -3.00 31.92
C ASP A 482 -9.67 -3.48 30.67
N ASP A 483 -10.36 -4.17 29.75
CA ASP A 483 -9.76 -4.61 28.48
C ASP A 483 -9.29 -3.40 27.65
N MET A 484 -10.11 -2.35 27.53
CA MET A 484 -9.74 -1.14 26.79
C MET A 484 -8.56 -0.41 27.43
N LEU A 485 -8.52 -0.34 28.76
CA LEU A 485 -7.39 0.26 29.45
C LEU A 485 -6.11 -0.55 29.24
N ALA A 486 -6.17 -1.88 29.37
CA ALA A 486 -5.05 -2.77 29.12
C ALA A 486 -4.53 -2.62 27.68
N SER A 487 -5.43 -2.52 26.70
CA SER A 487 -5.10 -2.20 25.32
C SER A 487 -4.36 -0.88 25.17
N ALA A 488 -4.85 0.20 25.81
CA ALA A 488 -4.24 1.52 25.73
C ALA A 488 -2.83 1.54 26.36
N LEU A 489 -2.67 0.92 27.52
CA LEU A 489 -1.38 0.80 28.22
C LEU A 489 -0.38 -0.03 27.40
N GLN A 490 -0.82 -1.13 26.80
CA GLN A 490 0.04 -1.93 25.96
C GLN A 490 0.52 -1.17 24.71
N LEU A 491 -0.33 -0.32 24.12
CA LEU A 491 0.10 0.55 23.01
C LEU A 491 1.09 1.62 23.47
N GLN A 492 0.93 2.15 24.68
CA GLN A 492 1.87 3.08 25.28
C GLN A 492 3.25 2.44 25.43
N ASP A 493 3.30 1.23 26.01
CA ASP A 493 4.53 0.47 26.20
C ASP A 493 5.22 0.15 24.87
N ASP A 494 4.45 -0.29 23.87
CA ASP A 494 4.99 -0.61 22.55
C ASP A 494 5.64 0.62 21.87
N VAL A 495 5.03 1.82 21.99
CA VAL A 495 5.63 3.06 21.47
C VAL A 495 6.85 3.49 22.28
N ALA A 496 6.86 3.25 23.60
CA ALA A 496 8.02 3.50 24.45
C ALA A 496 9.23 2.68 23.99
N VAL A 497 9.02 1.39 23.73
CA VAL A 497 10.08 0.51 23.24
C VAL A 497 10.53 0.89 21.84
N LEU A 498 9.61 1.18 20.92
CA LEU A 498 9.95 1.69 19.58
C LEU A 498 10.90 2.89 19.69
N THR A 499 10.53 3.86 20.51
CA THR A 499 11.31 5.09 20.69
C THR A 499 12.68 4.81 21.28
N ALA A 500 12.74 3.95 22.31
CA ALA A 500 13.99 3.58 22.97
C ALA A 500 14.95 2.84 22.03
N ARG A 501 14.47 1.84 21.27
CA ARG A 501 15.30 1.05 20.34
C ARG A 501 15.83 1.84 19.15
N VAL A 502 15.01 2.76 18.63
CA VAL A 502 15.48 3.63 17.54
C VAL A 502 16.51 4.63 18.08
N ALA A 503 16.31 5.16 19.29
CA ALA A 503 17.26 6.07 19.91
C ALA A 503 18.59 5.42 20.31
N SER A 504 18.60 4.13 20.69
CA SER A 504 19.82 3.38 21.02
C SER A 504 20.66 3.01 19.80
N GLY A 505 20.14 3.19 18.58
CA GLY A 505 20.81 2.76 17.35
C GLY A 505 20.75 1.24 17.10
N GLU A 506 19.99 0.51 17.91
CA GLU A 506 19.77 -0.94 17.77
C GLU A 506 18.78 -1.30 16.64
N ALA A 507 18.18 -0.30 16.00
CA ALA A 507 17.30 -0.47 14.85
C ALA A 507 18.10 -0.84 13.60
N THR A 508 18.41 -2.12 13.45
CA THR A 508 19.07 -2.68 12.26
C THR A 508 18.13 -3.65 11.53
N PRO A 509 18.32 -3.91 10.22
CA PRO A 509 17.55 -4.92 9.50
C PRO A 509 17.68 -6.33 10.12
N ALA A 510 18.82 -6.64 10.74
CA ALA A 510 19.01 -7.91 11.45
C ALA A 510 18.08 -8.05 12.66
N SER A 511 17.81 -6.95 13.37
CA SER A 511 16.87 -6.92 14.50
C SER A 511 15.44 -7.31 14.12
N LEU A 512 15.07 -7.19 12.84
CA LEU A 512 13.75 -7.59 12.34
C LEU A 512 13.56 -9.10 12.23
N ARG A 513 14.64 -9.89 12.26
CA ARG A 513 14.55 -11.36 12.20
C ARG A 513 13.80 -11.96 13.40
N GLN A 514 13.75 -11.21 14.50
CA GLN A 514 13.14 -11.60 15.77
C GLN A 514 11.70 -11.06 15.91
N VAL A 515 11.19 -10.31 14.93
CA VAL A 515 9.82 -9.81 14.90
C VAL A 515 8.87 -10.94 14.51
N PRO A 516 7.76 -11.17 15.24
CA PRO A 516 6.67 -12.01 14.78
C PRO A 516 6.15 -11.54 13.43
N TRP A 517 6.40 -12.36 12.41
CA TRP A 517 6.01 -12.08 11.04
C TRP A 517 4.49 -12.12 10.85
N MET A 518 3.79 -12.93 11.67
CA MET A 518 2.35 -13.21 11.56
C MET A 518 1.59 -12.67 12.77
N THR A 519 1.27 -11.37 12.76
CA THR A 519 0.38 -10.75 13.77
C THR A 519 -1.10 -10.76 13.37
N LEU A 520 -1.39 -10.97 12.08
CA LEU A 520 -2.73 -10.96 11.51
C LEU A 520 -2.93 -12.19 10.62
N ARG A 521 -3.65 -13.21 11.11
CA ARG A 521 -4.07 -14.34 10.28
C ARG A 521 -5.45 -14.07 9.71
N SER A 522 -5.71 -14.56 8.50
CA SER A 522 -7.02 -14.41 7.84
C SER A 522 -8.12 -15.16 8.58
N ARG A 523 -7.75 -16.22 9.31
CA ARG A 523 -8.65 -16.91 10.25
C ARG A 523 -9.15 -15.96 11.33
N ASP A 524 -8.27 -15.18 11.94
CA ASP A 524 -8.63 -14.21 12.98
C ASP A 524 -9.49 -13.08 12.38
N LEU A 525 -9.11 -12.59 11.19
CA LEU A 525 -9.86 -11.55 10.46
C LEU A 525 -11.30 -11.98 10.10
N LYS A 526 -11.52 -13.27 9.86
CA LYS A 526 -12.84 -13.83 9.53
C LYS A 526 -13.63 -14.24 10.78
N ASN A 527 -13.00 -14.89 11.75
CA ASN A 527 -13.68 -15.30 12.97
C ASN A 527 -14.12 -14.10 13.82
N ALA A 528 -13.36 -13.00 13.79
CA ALA A 528 -13.72 -11.78 14.51
C ALA A 528 -14.89 -11.00 13.87
N SER A 529 -15.35 -11.35 12.66
CA SER A 529 -16.62 -10.83 12.13
C SER A 529 -17.85 -11.58 12.65
N ASP A 530 -17.65 -12.80 13.18
CA ASP A 530 -18.70 -13.65 13.73
C ASP A 530 -18.58 -13.59 15.27
N GLU A 531 -19.25 -12.61 15.90
CA GLU A 531 -19.13 -12.21 17.33
C GLU A 531 -19.34 -13.32 18.41
N GLY A 532 -19.44 -14.60 18.07
CA GLY A 532 -19.95 -15.67 18.95
C GLY A 532 -18.95 -16.70 19.51
N THR A 533 -17.70 -16.79 19.03
CA THR A 533 -16.80 -17.88 19.46
C THR A 533 -15.36 -17.42 19.63
N MET A 534 -15.09 -16.79 20.77
CA MET A 534 -13.74 -16.47 21.23
C MET A 534 -13.14 -17.70 21.95
N ARG A 535 -12.27 -18.45 21.28
CA ARG A 535 -11.31 -19.35 21.96
C ARG A 535 -9.91 -19.08 21.44
N GLU A 536 -9.03 -18.79 22.40
CA GLU A 536 -7.56 -18.66 22.28
C GLU A 536 -7.09 -17.62 21.26
N GLY A 537 -7.12 -16.36 21.71
CA GLY A 537 -6.55 -15.24 20.96
C GLY A 537 -5.05 -15.41 20.72
N VAL A 538 -4.60 -14.82 19.62
CA VAL A 538 -3.18 -14.57 19.27
C VAL A 538 -2.36 -14.31 20.54
N GLN A 539 -1.46 -15.24 20.85
CA GLN A 539 -0.65 -15.25 22.07
C GLN A 539 0.05 -13.90 22.32
N PRO A 540 -0.22 -13.20 23.44
CA PRO A 540 0.53 -12.02 23.89
C PRO A 540 2.05 -12.24 23.96
N GLU A 541 2.46 -13.51 24.06
CA GLU A 541 3.84 -14.00 24.13
C GLU A 541 4.64 -13.74 22.85
N ALA A 542 4.03 -13.75 21.66
CA ALA A 542 4.75 -13.50 20.41
C ALA A 542 5.30 -12.06 20.38
N MET A 543 4.50 -11.08 20.80
CA MET A 543 4.95 -9.71 20.94
C MET A 543 5.87 -9.54 22.16
N ARG A 544 5.63 -10.25 23.27
CA ARG A 544 6.58 -10.26 24.41
C ARG A 544 7.97 -10.79 24.02
N ALA A 545 8.08 -11.73 23.08
CA ALA A 545 9.36 -12.23 22.58
C ALA A 545 10.16 -11.17 21.81
N LEU A 546 9.51 -10.19 21.17
CA LEU A 546 10.18 -8.97 20.68
C LEU A 546 10.80 -8.16 21.83
N PHE A 547 10.20 -8.23 23.01
CA PHE A 547 10.50 -7.40 24.17
C PHE A 547 11.46 -8.05 25.20
N GLU A 548 11.64 -9.38 25.19
CA GLU A 548 12.43 -10.09 26.22
C GLU A 548 13.79 -10.67 25.78
N ILE A 549 14.25 -10.48 24.54
CA ILE A 549 15.44 -11.21 24.06
C ILE A 549 16.71 -10.35 24.00
N VAL A 550 17.71 -10.83 24.74
CA VAL A 550 19.10 -10.36 24.85
C VAL A 550 19.92 -10.76 23.63
N VAL A 551 20.75 -9.82 23.19
CA VAL A 551 21.80 -9.92 22.17
C VAL A 551 22.55 -11.25 22.20
N ASN A 552 22.49 -12.01 21.11
CA ASN A 552 23.51 -12.99 20.77
C ASN A 552 24.02 -12.65 19.36
N ASP A 553 25.09 -11.87 19.35
CA ASP A 553 25.83 -11.47 18.16
C ASP A 553 26.98 -12.48 17.99
N GLY A 554 27.03 -13.18 16.87
CA GLY A 554 28.06 -14.20 16.68
C GLY A 554 27.96 -15.06 15.44
N ALA A 555 28.19 -14.48 14.26
CA ALA A 555 28.87 -15.18 13.15
C ALA A 555 29.23 -14.18 12.03
N ASN A 556 30.46 -13.65 12.08
CA ASN A 556 31.00 -12.74 11.08
C ASN A 556 31.41 -13.50 9.80
N GLY A 557 30.56 -13.43 8.77
CA GLY A 557 30.87 -13.83 7.40
C GLY A 557 29.71 -13.53 6.43
N GLU A 558 29.98 -12.89 5.29
CA GLU A 558 28.98 -12.48 4.28
C GLU A 558 28.13 -13.67 3.76
N GLU A 559 28.73 -14.86 3.68
CA GLU A 559 28.03 -16.08 3.26
C GLU A 559 27.14 -16.67 4.38
N SER A 560 27.52 -16.47 5.64
CA SER A 560 26.69 -16.82 6.80
C SER A 560 25.43 -15.95 6.84
N GLU A 561 25.58 -14.64 6.60
CA GLU A 561 24.46 -13.69 6.55
C GLU A 561 23.47 -14.03 5.41
N LYS A 562 23.99 -14.31 4.20
CA LYS A 562 23.15 -14.74 3.06
C LYS A 562 22.38 -16.02 3.38
N ASN A 563 23.02 -17.00 4.00
CA ASN A 563 22.37 -18.27 4.34
C ASN A 563 21.29 -18.13 5.41
N GLU A 564 21.51 -17.27 6.40
CA GLU A 564 20.50 -16.97 7.42
C GLU A 564 19.30 -16.21 6.83
N LEU A 565 19.53 -15.22 5.97
CA LEU A 565 18.46 -14.52 5.24
C LEU A 565 17.64 -15.48 4.37
N ARG A 566 18.28 -16.43 3.70
CA ARG A 566 17.59 -17.45 2.89
C ARG A 566 16.69 -18.34 3.76
N TYR A 567 17.20 -18.78 4.91
CA TYR A 567 16.43 -19.62 5.82
C TYR A 567 15.21 -18.88 6.38
N ASN A 568 15.40 -17.65 6.88
CA ASN A 568 14.30 -16.85 7.43
C ASN A 568 13.24 -16.56 6.37
N SER A 569 13.66 -16.19 5.16
CA SER A 569 12.72 -15.97 4.05
C SER A 569 11.97 -17.24 3.66
N TRP A 570 12.62 -18.40 3.67
CA TRP A 570 11.95 -19.68 3.41
C TRP A 570 10.86 -19.98 4.45
N CYS A 571 11.13 -19.76 5.74
CA CYS A 571 10.13 -19.92 6.80
C CYS A 571 8.90 -19.05 6.53
N VAL A 572 9.11 -17.75 6.30
CA VAL A 572 8.02 -16.80 6.05
C VAL A 572 7.28 -17.11 4.75
N ILE A 573 7.96 -17.53 3.68
CA ILE A 573 7.29 -17.94 2.43
C ILE A 573 6.40 -19.17 2.64
N ASN A 574 6.83 -20.16 3.42
CA ASN A 574 5.96 -21.33 3.68
C ASN A 574 4.72 -20.96 4.50
N GLU A 575 4.87 -20.05 5.46
CA GLU A 575 3.71 -19.51 6.19
C GLU A 575 2.76 -18.77 5.25
N LEU A 576 3.31 -17.94 4.35
CA LEU A 576 2.54 -17.23 3.31
C LEU A 576 1.83 -18.18 2.35
N LEU A 577 2.44 -19.29 1.96
CA LEU A 577 1.80 -20.31 1.13
C LEU A 577 0.62 -20.98 1.83
N ALA A 578 0.79 -21.35 3.10
CA ALA A 578 -0.28 -21.94 3.90
C ALA A 578 -1.44 -20.94 4.10
N GLU A 579 -1.12 -19.67 4.31
CA GLU A 579 -2.10 -18.59 4.43
C GLU A 579 -2.83 -18.33 3.10
N ALA A 580 -2.10 -18.33 1.98
CA ALA A 580 -2.67 -18.18 0.65
C ALA A 580 -3.60 -19.34 0.29
N GLU A 581 -3.21 -20.58 0.58
CA GLU A 581 -4.06 -21.77 0.37
C GLU A 581 -5.37 -21.65 1.17
N TRP A 582 -5.28 -21.19 2.43
CA TRP A 582 -6.46 -20.91 3.23
C TRP A 582 -7.35 -19.84 2.58
N ASN A 583 -6.77 -18.71 2.17
CA ASN A 583 -7.51 -17.62 1.54
C ASN A 583 -8.20 -18.04 0.23
N GLU A 584 -7.57 -18.92 -0.54
CA GLU A 584 -8.13 -19.46 -1.77
C GLU A 584 -9.21 -20.52 -1.52
N SER A 585 -9.15 -21.23 -0.40
CA SER A 585 -10.19 -22.18 0.03
C SER A 585 -11.49 -21.48 0.47
N LEU A 586 -11.43 -20.20 0.80
CA LEU A 586 -12.61 -19.43 1.18
C LEU A 586 -13.53 -19.25 -0.04
N PRO A 587 -14.86 -19.44 0.13
CA PRO A 587 -15.80 -19.21 -0.96
C PRO A 587 -15.69 -17.77 -1.43
N ARG A 588 -15.29 -17.58 -2.69
CA ARG A 588 -15.23 -16.24 -3.30
C ARG A 588 -16.64 -15.65 -3.29
N SER A 589 -16.83 -14.53 -2.61
CA SER A 589 -18.03 -13.73 -2.81
C SER A 589 -18.10 -13.38 -4.30
N LYS A 590 -19.25 -13.62 -4.94
CA LYS A 590 -19.43 -13.37 -6.38
C LYS A 590 -19.21 -11.90 -6.81
N ASP A 591 -19.03 -10.99 -5.86
CA ASP A 591 -19.00 -9.54 -6.07
C ASP A 591 -17.60 -8.93 -6.27
N SER A 592 -16.50 -9.70 -6.29
CA SER A 592 -15.14 -9.13 -6.22
C SER A 592 -14.27 -9.21 -7.49
N LEU A 593 -14.82 -9.55 -8.65
CA LEU A 593 -14.09 -9.42 -9.93
C LEU A 593 -14.89 -8.58 -10.94
N PRO A 594 -14.29 -7.54 -11.55
CA PRO A 594 -14.89 -6.90 -12.71
C PRO A 594 -15.01 -7.94 -13.84
N GLU A 595 -16.24 -8.20 -14.28
CA GLU A 595 -16.62 -9.07 -15.41
C GLU A 595 -15.89 -8.78 -16.74
N GLN A 596 -15.20 -7.64 -16.83
CA GLN A 596 -14.53 -7.16 -18.06
C GLN A 596 -13.27 -7.94 -18.47
N LEU A 597 -12.76 -8.87 -17.65
CA LEU A 597 -11.60 -9.70 -18.01
C LEU A 597 -11.94 -11.15 -18.42
N GLN A 598 -13.21 -11.54 -18.38
CA GLN A 598 -13.64 -12.92 -18.72
C GLN A 598 -14.22 -13.07 -20.13
N GLN A 599 -14.57 -11.98 -20.80
CA GLN A 599 -15.21 -12.02 -22.12
C GLN A 599 -14.25 -11.58 -23.24
N SER A 600 -13.29 -12.42 -23.61
CA SER A 600 -12.77 -12.53 -24.98
C SER A 600 -11.74 -13.65 -25.10
N MET A 601 -12.20 -14.91 -25.16
CA MET A 601 -11.35 -16.05 -25.49
C MET A 601 -12.02 -16.95 -26.52
N SER A 602 -11.78 -16.66 -27.80
CA SER A 602 -11.74 -17.69 -28.85
C SER A 602 -10.84 -17.24 -30.01
N VAL A 603 -9.52 -17.39 -29.85
CA VAL A 603 -8.62 -17.57 -31.00
C VAL A 603 -7.62 -18.65 -30.61
N GLY A 604 -7.57 -19.71 -31.42
CA GLY A 604 -6.89 -20.97 -31.13
C GLY A 604 -5.36 -20.84 -31.05
N LEU A 605 -4.78 -21.70 -30.21
CA LEU A 605 -3.34 -21.91 -30.01
C LEU A 605 -2.57 -22.39 -31.25
N SER A 606 -3.24 -22.60 -32.39
CA SER A 606 -2.66 -23.17 -33.61
C SER A 606 -1.98 -22.15 -34.55
N ASP A 607 -2.22 -20.85 -34.38
CA ASP A 607 -1.85 -19.88 -35.43
C ASP A 607 -0.56 -19.09 -35.15
N VAL A 608 0.08 -19.33 -34.00
CA VAL A 608 1.27 -18.57 -33.56
C VAL A 608 2.58 -19.38 -33.67
N PHE A 609 2.51 -20.72 -33.80
CA PHE A 609 3.67 -21.59 -33.92
C PHE A 609 3.44 -22.71 -34.96
N PRO A 610 4.27 -22.84 -36.02
CA PRO A 610 4.38 -24.12 -36.72
C PRO A 610 5.16 -25.09 -35.83
N LEU A 611 4.45 -26.00 -35.16
CA LEU A 611 5.05 -27.10 -34.41
C LEU A 611 5.66 -28.11 -35.39
N ILE A 612 7.00 -28.19 -35.42
CA ILE A 612 7.72 -29.33 -35.98
C ILE A 612 8.00 -30.28 -34.83
N GLY A 613 7.43 -31.49 -34.91
CA GLY A 613 7.83 -32.66 -34.11
C GLY A 613 7.01 -32.90 -32.84
N GLN A 614 5.75 -33.33 -33.01
CA GLN A 614 5.10 -34.18 -32.01
C GLN A 614 5.49 -35.64 -32.27
N THR A 615 6.02 -36.30 -31.24
CA THR A 615 5.82 -37.74 -31.05
C THR A 615 5.13 -37.93 -29.72
N ASP A 616 3.96 -38.55 -29.79
CA ASP A 616 3.10 -38.94 -28.69
C ASP A 616 3.85 -39.77 -27.64
N ASP A 617 3.71 -39.40 -26.37
CA ASP A 617 3.50 -40.40 -25.31
C ASP A 617 3.07 -39.80 -23.95
N ASN A 618 1.99 -40.39 -23.44
CA ASN A 618 1.69 -40.73 -22.05
C ASN A 618 1.33 -39.68 -20.96
N LYS A 619 0.09 -39.88 -20.47
CA LYS A 619 -0.33 -40.05 -19.06
C LYS A 619 -0.01 -38.90 -18.09
N LEU A 620 -1.01 -38.03 -17.88
CA LEU A 620 -1.12 -37.22 -16.67
C LEU A 620 -1.38 -38.13 -15.45
N SER A 621 -0.32 -38.43 -14.72
CA SER A 621 -0.37 -38.96 -13.37
C SER A 621 -0.53 -37.80 -12.39
N THR A 622 -1.65 -37.75 -11.68
CA THR A 622 -1.83 -36.95 -10.46
C THR A 622 -0.92 -37.49 -9.37
N ARG A 623 0.35 -37.10 -9.39
CA ARG A 623 1.31 -37.42 -8.33
C ARG A 623 1.24 -36.32 -7.27
N LYS A 624 0.74 -36.67 -6.07
CA LYS A 624 0.97 -35.86 -4.86
C LYS A 624 2.47 -35.62 -4.72
N LEU A 625 2.86 -34.35 -4.58
CA LEU A 625 4.24 -33.94 -4.36
C LEU A 625 4.69 -34.46 -2.98
N PRO A 626 5.82 -35.20 -2.88
CA PRO A 626 6.45 -35.50 -1.60
C PRO A 626 7.12 -34.22 -1.09
N GLY A 627 6.82 -33.83 0.15
CA GLY A 627 7.38 -32.62 0.78
C GLY A 627 6.37 -31.68 1.42
N MET A 628 5.07 -32.03 1.46
CA MET A 628 4.16 -31.37 2.39
C MET A 628 4.59 -31.72 3.82
N ALA A 629 4.79 -30.69 4.64
CA ALA A 629 5.19 -30.82 6.03
C ALA A 629 4.17 -31.67 6.80
N GLY A 630 4.58 -32.89 7.13
CA GLY A 630 4.02 -33.64 8.25
C GLY A 630 5.05 -33.63 9.37
N ASP A 631 4.69 -33.03 10.51
CA ASP A 631 5.14 -33.26 11.91
C ASP A 631 6.59 -33.67 12.23
N HIS A 632 7.55 -33.41 11.35
CA HIS A 632 8.96 -33.63 11.62
C HIS A 632 9.68 -32.28 11.56
N GLN A 633 10.06 -31.79 12.74
CA GLN A 633 10.94 -30.63 12.91
C GLN A 633 12.28 -30.96 12.25
N LEU A 634 12.44 -30.58 10.98
CA LEU A 634 13.73 -30.60 10.30
C LEU A 634 14.64 -29.55 10.95
N SER A 635 15.87 -29.92 11.28
CA SER A 635 16.85 -28.96 11.81
C SER A 635 17.26 -27.95 10.72
N VAL A 636 17.82 -26.81 11.14
CA VAL A 636 18.35 -25.78 10.23
C VAL A 636 19.39 -26.39 9.29
N GLU A 637 20.21 -27.30 9.81
CA GLU A 637 21.25 -28.05 9.10
C GLU A 637 20.65 -29.02 8.07
N ASP A 638 19.53 -29.69 8.38
CA ASP A 638 18.84 -30.59 7.45
C ASP A 638 18.23 -29.83 6.27
N VAL A 639 17.65 -28.66 6.53
CA VAL A 639 17.10 -27.78 5.48
C VAL A 639 18.21 -27.23 4.59
N LYS A 640 19.34 -26.80 5.18
CA LYS A 640 20.53 -26.36 4.46
C LYS A 640 21.05 -27.45 3.51
N ARG A 641 21.19 -28.69 3.99
CA ARG A 641 21.61 -29.85 3.17
C ARG A 641 20.62 -30.21 2.08
N LEU A 642 19.32 -30.28 2.39
CA LEU A 642 18.30 -30.67 1.42
C LEU A 642 18.21 -29.71 0.23
N ARG A 643 18.57 -28.43 0.44
CA ARG A 643 18.49 -27.37 -0.56
C ARG A 643 19.82 -26.95 -1.18
N GLY A 644 20.95 -27.54 -0.76
CA GLY A 644 22.28 -27.24 -1.31
C GLY A 644 22.85 -25.89 -0.85
N LEU A 645 22.51 -25.48 0.38
CA LEU A 645 23.08 -24.31 1.06
C LEU A 645 24.35 -24.66 1.87
N GLU A 646 24.74 -25.95 1.87
CA GLU A 646 26.00 -26.53 2.36
C GLU A 646 26.66 -27.37 1.25
#